data_AF-A0A1F8Q390-F1
#
_entry.id   AF-A0A1F8Q390-F1
#
_cell.length_a   1.000
_cell.length_b   1.000
_cell.length_c   1.000
_cell.angle_alpha   90.00
_cell.angle_beta   90.00
_cell.angle_gamma   90.00
#
_symmetry.space_group_name_H-M   'P 1'
#
loop_
_entity.id
_entity.type
_entity.pdbx_description
1 polymer ?
#
loop_
_entity_poly.entity_id
_entity_poly.type
_entity_poly.pdbx_seq_one_letter_code
_entity_poly.pdbx_strand_id
1 'polypeptide(L)'
;MNLDELSFLNTLLWLLPLVLLAALVGIGILGRNWRRKAFADMKTAGSLLRRIQGVLGQISGEISGLSPEDPEPFGRRVIDLQAKIDQVRSRLVEINQRYVRLQESARPISAAFRLFSVLIPTSWYRLQREAGNLVIDLQAELGDQESTRMLAESLSHLGWEIAQQARQVYLVQQESKLLFEKLHSVGLSGEKYESANLQRKQIRERLDQIPVYFFRGDEAEIIKLAQREDIILTYSNIEAAKLELEQVISMGSEWETRLAEVGQSVQALSRAVNGAQRLLSSASGVLNLSGLESQLAVLQSRTHDLQAFLDAPDVERLSGVMAQAELAMSELGEIQGKFGQSRQDLAALKKASGQVRVRLQEAAAATQALTDHPTLPVDMSRSVSEILQLQRQSDELDKGDGLRDQEDIPVDLAETLLVVEQIQDFERKLELVEQQHSELAGILDDPAVQDFDSWLESARQLVERLESYAQENFAPEDRISGLYADLQEMEQTANALRSSGEKLPIAESEIGRQLEAGLVFIQAQRISSQRLAGLQKRLVQLEQEERHAFNLTEDAQMALSQIAFLVRSNSFLAGAAGKSLPDLQNEVKRVGIALENREKGRIEDKARLAGAVTKRVLSAAMQWLVALGQEIQAQSQAIAAVVAALDPIASLEEGAISEVRGMLASLPAYPPDASLAQEGLPLVRLIPEFKQRSDFWQRCVGVRKAILEIEAPVRRAHAQAAEAQQQVHQALDTATAWMAQRSSWPPNGVNLQEERAEVGEIDQRWQAQKSKPVNALQLVEQLGEFSAGYQALRERVQARSDQAANEMSRAEEVEADLNELSTLWQNQWYAYRQDPAVSGEIRALLDEIEKTLKNIRGQYKRKSMEYEQVMSALKDLYRKVRFYQVELDAGHAVDAMGNIQRRR
;
A
#
# COMPACT_ATOMS: atom_id res chain seq x y z
N MET A 1 39.67 -0.32 -11.78
CA MET A 1 38.81 0.04 -10.64
C MET A 1 39.36 1.34 -10.08
N ASN A 2 38.50 2.34 -9.92
CA ASN A 2 38.85 3.76 -9.86
C ASN A 2 39.75 4.10 -8.66
N LEU A 3 40.67 5.05 -8.89
CA LEU A 3 41.79 5.42 -8.03
C LEU A 3 41.41 6.04 -6.66
N ASP A 4 40.12 6.26 -6.39
CA ASP A 4 39.69 6.89 -5.13
C ASP A 4 39.43 5.90 -3.98
N GLU A 5 39.17 4.61 -4.23
CA GLU A 5 39.00 3.59 -3.16
C GLU A 5 40.32 3.06 -2.58
N LEU A 6 41.44 3.24 -3.30
CA LEU A 6 42.78 2.83 -2.83
C LEU A 6 43.40 3.81 -1.83
N SER A 7 42.87 5.02 -1.68
CA SER A 7 43.40 6.02 -0.73
C SER A 7 42.98 5.73 0.72
N PHE A 8 41.72 5.32 0.96
CA PHE A 8 41.16 5.15 2.30
C PHE A 8 41.76 3.95 3.06
N LEU A 9 41.91 2.80 2.40
CA LEU A 9 42.50 1.59 2.98
C LEU A 9 43.99 1.76 3.32
N ASN A 10 44.72 2.60 2.56
CA ASN A 10 46.14 2.85 2.81
C ASN A 10 46.35 3.77 4.02
N THR A 11 45.48 4.78 4.23
CA THR A 11 45.46 5.58 5.47
C THR A 11 45.10 4.75 6.71
N LEU A 12 44.17 3.79 6.58
CA LEU A 12 43.75 2.94 7.70
C LEU A 12 44.87 1.98 8.15
N LEU A 13 45.66 1.46 7.19
CA LEU A 13 46.78 0.55 7.48
C LEU A 13 47.94 1.26 8.20
N TRP A 14 48.17 2.55 7.92
CA TRP A 14 49.23 3.34 8.57
C TRP A 14 48.86 3.86 9.97
N LEU A 15 47.57 4.04 10.27
CA LEU A 15 47.12 4.49 11.60
C LEU A 15 47.17 3.38 12.66
N LEU A 16 47.01 2.13 12.25
CA LEU A 16 46.94 0.97 13.16
C LEU A 16 48.19 0.78 14.05
N PRO A 17 49.45 0.85 13.55
CA PRO A 17 50.63 0.77 14.42
C PRO A 17 50.74 1.95 15.38
N LEU A 18 50.23 3.13 15.00
CA LEU A 18 50.29 4.35 15.83
C LEU A 18 49.32 4.26 17.02
N VAL A 19 48.11 3.72 16.78
CA VAL A 19 47.14 3.42 17.85
C VAL A 19 47.65 2.33 18.78
N LEU A 20 48.28 1.28 18.23
CA LEU A 20 48.87 0.19 19.03
C LEU A 20 50.02 0.70 19.91
N LEU A 21 50.87 1.58 19.38
CA LEU A 21 51.93 2.23 20.14
C LEU A 21 51.37 3.11 21.26
N ALA A 22 50.36 3.93 20.97
CA ALA A 22 49.68 4.77 21.96
C ALA A 22 49.03 3.93 23.07
N ALA A 23 48.38 2.81 22.71
CA ALA A 23 47.80 1.88 23.68
C ALA A 23 48.87 1.24 24.59
N LEU A 24 50.01 0.82 24.03
CA LEU A 24 51.12 0.28 24.82
C LEU A 24 51.74 1.32 25.77
N VAL A 25 51.89 2.57 25.31
CA VAL A 25 52.35 3.68 26.17
C VAL A 25 51.35 3.96 27.29
N GLY A 26 50.05 4.00 26.98
CA GLY A 26 48.98 4.19 27.96
C GLY A 26 48.96 3.09 29.03
N ILE A 27 49.06 1.84 28.59
CA ILE A 27 49.17 0.67 29.48
C ILE A 27 50.40 0.80 30.39
N GLY A 28 51.52 1.29 29.86
CA GLY A 28 52.73 1.45 30.64
C GLY A 28 52.68 2.57 31.68
N ILE A 29 52.02 3.68 31.36
CA ILE A 29 51.77 4.78 32.31
C ILE A 29 50.86 4.31 33.44
N LEU A 30 49.80 3.54 33.12
CA LEU A 30 48.89 2.95 34.11
C LEU A 30 49.63 2.02 35.06
N GLY A 31 50.43 1.08 34.53
CA GLY A 31 51.23 0.17 35.35
C GLY A 31 52.18 0.92 36.30
N ARG A 32 52.82 1.99 35.83
CA ARG A 32 53.70 2.84 36.66
C ARG A 32 52.92 3.58 37.76
N ASN A 33 51.72 4.06 37.46
CA ASN A 33 50.89 4.77 38.44
C ASN A 33 50.39 3.82 39.53
N TRP A 34 49.88 2.64 39.14
CA TRP A 34 49.44 1.61 40.08
C TRP A 34 50.57 1.14 40.99
N ARG A 35 51.78 0.94 40.45
CA ARG A 35 52.96 0.63 41.25
C ARG A 35 53.24 1.69 42.31
N ARG A 36 53.30 2.98 41.92
CA ARG A 36 53.57 4.08 42.88
C ARG A 36 52.51 4.13 43.97
N LYS A 37 51.24 3.99 43.60
CA LYS A 37 50.12 4.04 44.53
C LYS A 37 50.13 2.85 45.50
N ALA A 38 50.40 1.64 45.02
CA ALA A 38 50.54 0.44 45.86
C ALA A 38 51.60 0.61 46.96
N PHE A 39 52.80 1.10 46.63
CA PHE A 39 53.86 1.32 47.62
C PHE A 39 53.52 2.45 48.62
N ALA A 40 52.84 3.50 48.16
CA ALA A 40 52.37 4.57 49.04
C ALA A 40 51.32 4.05 50.05
N ASP A 41 50.38 3.24 49.58
CA ASP A 41 49.33 2.67 50.41
C ASP A 41 49.92 1.66 51.42
N MET A 42 50.85 0.80 51.00
CA MET A 42 51.55 -0.09 51.94
C MET A 42 52.33 0.67 53.03
N LYS A 43 53.03 1.76 52.68
CA LYS A 43 53.73 2.59 53.68
C LYS A 43 52.76 3.19 54.69
N THR A 44 51.59 3.62 54.21
CA THR A 44 50.53 4.19 55.04
C THR A 44 49.98 3.14 56.01
N ALA A 45 49.67 1.93 55.52
CA ALA A 45 49.22 0.81 56.34
C ALA A 45 50.21 0.50 57.49
N GLY A 46 51.51 0.41 57.20
CA GLY A 46 52.53 0.15 58.22
C GLY A 46 52.69 1.27 59.27
N SER A 47 52.23 2.49 59.00
CA SER A 47 52.23 3.59 59.99
C SER A 47 50.99 3.56 60.88
N LEU A 48 49.82 3.27 60.30
CA LEU A 48 48.55 3.18 61.01
C LEU A 48 48.59 2.03 62.02
N LEU A 49 49.09 0.86 61.61
CA LEU A 49 49.17 -0.33 62.46
C LEU A 49 49.96 -0.08 63.74
N ARG A 50 51.09 0.65 63.66
CA ARG A 50 51.91 1.03 64.82
C ARG A 50 51.23 2.04 65.74
N ARG A 51 50.48 2.99 65.16
CA ARG A 51 49.73 4.00 65.94
C ARG A 51 48.66 3.35 66.81
N ILE A 52 47.86 2.45 66.24
CA ILE A 52 46.78 1.77 66.96
C ILE A 52 47.35 0.92 68.10
N GLN A 53 48.43 0.16 67.84
CA GLN A 53 49.11 -0.63 68.87
C GLN A 53 49.64 0.23 70.03
N GLY A 54 50.15 1.43 69.74
CA GLY A 54 50.64 2.35 70.77
C GLY A 54 49.54 2.86 71.71
N VAL A 55 48.39 3.26 71.15
CA VAL A 55 47.28 3.80 71.96
C VAL A 55 46.64 2.72 72.82
N LEU A 56 46.43 1.51 72.29
CA LEU A 56 45.91 0.39 73.08
C LEU A 56 46.81 0.05 74.28
N GLY A 57 48.14 0.21 74.12
CA GLY A 57 49.08 0.05 75.23
C GLY A 57 48.90 1.09 76.33
N GLN A 58 48.61 2.34 75.98
CA GLN A 58 48.35 3.42 76.95
C GLN A 58 47.04 3.18 77.72
N ILE A 59 45.95 2.87 77.02
CA ILE A 59 44.64 2.61 77.63
C ILE A 59 44.74 1.44 78.63
N SER A 60 45.41 0.34 78.25
CA SER A 60 45.62 -0.79 79.16
C SER A 60 46.39 -0.41 80.44
N GLY A 61 47.26 0.61 80.38
CA GLY A 61 47.98 1.11 81.55
C GLY A 61 47.13 1.97 82.49
N GLU A 62 46.23 2.79 81.94
CA GLU A 62 45.35 3.67 82.74
C GLU A 62 44.32 2.89 83.58
N ILE A 63 43.92 1.68 83.14
CA ILE A 63 42.86 0.88 83.77
C ILE A 63 43.42 -0.15 84.77
N SER A 64 44.74 -0.28 84.93
CA SER A 64 45.34 -1.37 85.71
C SER A 64 44.95 -1.41 87.21
N GLY A 65 44.31 -0.36 87.74
CA GLY A 65 43.80 -0.29 89.11
C GLY A 65 42.33 -0.68 89.30
N LEU A 66 41.60 -1.03 88.24
CA LEU A 66 40.17 -1.38 88.29
C LEU A 66 39.96 -2.86 87.96
N SER A 67 39.09 -3.52 88.73
CA SER A 67 38.78 -4.95 88.56
C SER A 67 37.36 -5.14 88.01
N PRO A 68 37.15 -6.12 87.11
CA PRO A 68 35.81 -6.62 86.75
C PRO A 68 34.94 -7.03 87.94
N GLU A 69 35.56 -7.38 89.08
CA GLU A 69 34.87 -7.81 90.32
C GLU A 69 34.47 -6.63 91.22
N ASP A 70 34.77 -5.39 90.83
CA ASP A 70 34.41 -4.21 91.59
C ASP A 70 32.87 -4.04 91.63
N PRO A 71 32.26 -3.69 92.79
CA PRO A 71 30.82 -3.47 92.88
C PRO A 71 30.35 -2.37 91.92
N GLU A 72 29.08 -2.46 91.53
CA GLU A 72 28.46 -1.47 90.65
C GLU A 72 28.62 -0.05 91.25
N PRO A 73 28.99 0.94 90.43
CA PRO A 73 28.83 0.97 88.97
C PRO A 73 30.12 0.72 88.15
N PHE A 74 31.20 0.25 88.79
CA PHE A 74 32.50 0.09 88.13
C PHE A 74 32.65 -1.24 87.37
N GLY A 75 32.25 -2.37 87.97
CA GLY A 75 32.54 -3.72 87.46
C GLY A 75 32.14 -3.95 86.00
N ARG A 76 30.88 -3.64 85.65
CA ARG A 76 30.37 -3.86 84.28
C ARG A 76 31.11 -3.03 83.22
N ARG A 77 31.41 -1.77 83.51
CA ARG A 77 32.10 -0.89 82.53
C ARG A 77 33.55 -1.32 82.28
N VAL A 78 34.21 -1.89 83.28
CA VAL A 78 35.56 -2.46 83.13
C VAL A 78 35.53 -3.71 82.25
N ILE A 79 34.52 -4.57 82.39
CA ILE A 79 34.32 -5.75 81.52
C ILE A 79 34.16 -5.33 80.05
N ASP A 80 33.29 -4.36 79.79
CA ASP A 80 33.02 -3.89 78.43
C ASP A 80 34.28 -3.29 77.78
N LEU A 81 35.05 -2.54 78.55
CA LEU A 81 36.31 -1.93 78.09
C LEU A 81 37.39 -2.98 77.81
N GLN A 82 37.56 -3.98 78.68
CA GLN A 82 38.51 -5.08 78.46
C GLN A 82 38.14 -5.91 77.21
N ALA A 83 36.87 -6.24 77.04
CA ALA A 83 36.37 -6.96 75.87
C ALA A 83 36.66 -6.19 74.56
N LYS A 84 36.51 -4.86 74.58
CA LYS A 84 36.80 -4.01 73.41
C LYS A 84 38.30 -3.95 73.10
N ILE A 85 39.15 -3.83 74.12
CA ILE A 85 40.62 -3.87 73.94
C ILE A 85 41.05 -5.19 73.28
N ASP A 86 40.53 -6.33 73.76
CA ASP A 86 40.86 -7.65 73.22
C ASP A 86 40.35 -7.82 71.79
N GLN A 87 39.17 -7.28 71.48
CA GLN A 87 38.63 -7.27 70.12
C GLN A 87 39.58 -6.55 69.15
N VAL A 88 39.99 -5.31 69.47
CA VAL A 88 40.88 -4.54 68.58
C VAL A 88 42.25 -5.23 68.45
N ARG A 89 42.79 -5.79 69.55
CA ARG A 89 44.05 -6.56 69.50
C ARG A 89 43.96 -7.75 68.55
N SER A 90 42.89 -8.54 68.62
CA SER A 90 42.72 -9.72 67.76
C SER A 90 42.69 -9.37 66.28
N ARG A 91 41.99 -8.29 65.90
CA ARG A 91 41.92 -7.82 64.51
C ARG A 91 43.24 -7.27 64.01
N LEU A 92 43.97 -6.53 64.86
CA LEU A 92 45.30 -6.04 64.50
C LEU A 92 46.29 -7.17 64.18
N VAL A 93 46.17 -8.33 64.85
CA VAL A 93 46.99 -9.51 64.52
C VAL A 93 46.69 -10.01 63.11
N GLU A 94 45.41 -10.12 62.73
CA GLU A 94 45.02 -10.56 61.39
C GLU A 94 45.46 -9.57 60.30
N ILE A 95 45.22 -8.27 60.53
CA ILE A 95 45.62 -7.20 59.61
C ILE A 95 47.14 -7.18 59.45
N ASN A 96 47.91 -7.39 60.52
CA ASN A 96 49.37 -7.46 60.44
C ASN A 96 49.84 -8.65 59.57
N GLN A 97 49.20 -9.81 59.69
CA GLN A 97 49.51 -10.96 58.82
C GLN A 97 49.19 -10.69 57.35
N ARG A 98 48.10 -9.98 57.05
CA ARG A 98 47.75 -9.55 55.68
C ARG A 98 48.78 -8.56 55.14
N TYR A 99 49.22 -7.60 55.98
CA TYR A 99 50.27 -6.65 55.63
C TYR A 99 51.59 -7.33 55.24
N VAL A 100 52.00 -8.35 56.01
CA VAL A 100 53.22 -9.13 55.72
C VAL A 100 53.10 -9.89 54.39
N ARG A 101 51.98 -10.59 54.15
CA ARG A 101 51.73 -11.30 52.89
C ARG A 101 51.73 -10.37 51.66
N LEU A 102 51.18 -9.17 51.82
CA LEU A 102 51.20 -8.15 50.77
C LEU A 102 52.63 -7.67 50.47
N GLN A 103 53.46 -7.50 51.51
CA GLN A 103 54.89 -7.19 51.33
C GLN A 103 55.66 -8.29 50.60
N GLU A 104 55.40 -9.55 50.93
CA GLU A 104 56.03 -10.69 50.26
C GLU A 104 55.61 -10.78 48.79
N SER A 105 54.33 -10.54 48.47
CA SER A 105 53.79 -10.55 47.10
C SER A 105 54.33 -9.40 46.23
N ALA A 106 54.67 -8.26 46.83
CA ALA A 106 55.23 -7.11 46.12
C ALA A 106 56.67 -7.33 45.65
N ARG A 107 57.45 -8.15 46.36
CA ARG A 107 58.88 -8.37 46.09
C ARG A 107 59.15 -8.95 44.68
N PRO A 108 58.57 -10.08 44.25
CA PRO A 108 58.88 -10.66 42.94
C PRO A 108 58.42 -9.77 41.77
N ILE A 109 57.27 -9.09 41.90
CA ILE A 109 56.75 -8.17 40.88
C ILE A 109 57.67 -6.95 40.72
N SER A 110 58.29 -6.48 41.81
CA SER A 110 59.26 -5.40 41.77
C SER A 110 60.63 -5.79 41.19
N ALA A 111 60.97 -7.09 41.18
CA ALA A 111 62.27 -7.64 40.78
C ALA A 111 62.36 -8.02 39.28
N ALA A 112 61.23 -8.17 38.55
CA ALA A 112 61.23 -8.45 37.12
C ALA A 112 61.87 -7.30 36.28
N PHE A 113 62.60 -7.65 35.21
CA PHE A 113 63.39 -6.72 34.37
C PHE A 113 62.58 -5.45 34.02
N ARG A 114 63.14 -4.26 34.23
CA ARG A 114 62.40 -2.98 34.25
C ARG A 114 61.51 -2.74 33.02
N LEU A 115 61.89 -3.25 31.84
CA LEU A 115 61.10 -3.16 30.61
C LEU A 115 59.87 -4.08 30.59
N PHE A 116 59.91 -5.25 31.23
CA PHE A 116 58.76 -6.16 31.36
C PHE A 116 57.86 -5.85 32.56
N SER A 117 58.37 -5.15 33.59
CA SER A 117 57.58 -4.75 34.77
C SER A 117 56.42 -3.78 34.45
N VAL A 118 56.49 -3.14 33.28
CA VAL A 118 55.47 -2.22 32.73
C VAL A 118 54.42 -2.99 31.91
N LEU A 119 54.76 -4.18 31.41
CA LEU A 119 53.92 -5.05 30.59
C LEU A 119 53.06 -6.03 31.41
N ILE A 120 53.10 -5.97 32.75
CA ILE A 120 52.16 -6.70 33.63
C ILE A 120 51.32 -5.69 34.47
N PRO A 121 50.51 -4.81 33.85
CA PRO A 121 49.68 -3.85 34.58
C PRO A 121 48.72 -4.51 35.58
N THR A 122 48.23 -5.70 35.24
CA THR A 122 47.22 -6.41 36.03
C THR A 122 47.72 -6.83 37.41
N SER A 123 49.00 -7.18 37.56
CA SER A 123 49.58 -7.55 38.86
C SER A 123 49.77 -6.32 39.75
N TRP A 124 50.22 -5.19 39.18
CA TRP A 124 50.33 -3.93 39.92
C TRP A 124 48.97 -3.37 40.33
N TYR A 125 47.94 -3.52 39.49
CA TYR A 125 46.58 -3.13 39.83
C TYR A 125 46.04 -3.94 41.02
N ARG A 126 46.20 -5.27 41.01
CA ARG A 126 45.78 -6.13 42.13
C ARG A 126 46.48 -5.73 43.43
N LEU A 127 47.79 -5.54 43.37
CA LEU A 127 48.58 -5.18 44.54
C LEU A 127 48.21 -3.79 45.09
N GLN A 128 47.94 -2.84 44.20
CA GLN A 128 47.46 -1.52 44.59
C GLN A 128 46.08 -1.59 45.28
N ARG A 129 45.17 -2.43 44.76
CA ARG A 129 43.86 -2.62 45.36
C ARG A 129 43.94 -3.28 46.74
N GLU A 130 44.76 -4.33 46.88
CA GLU A 130 44.96 -4.99 48.18
C GLU A 130 45.63 -4.07 49.21
N ALA A 131 46.61 -3.27 48.79
CA ALA A 131 47.24 -2.25 49.65
C ALA A 131 46.25 -1.18 50.10
N GLY A 132 45.41 -0.69 49.16
CA GLY A 132 44.36 0.28 49.46
C GLY A 132 43.33 -0.27 50.45
N ASN A 133 42.86 -1.50 50.24
CA ASN A 133 41.91 -2.15 51.14
C ASN A 133 42.49 -2.29 52.55
N LEU A 134 43.77 -2.65 52.67
CA LEU A 134 44.42 -2.77 53.97
C LEU A 134 44.52 -1.43 54.71
N VAL A 135 44.75 -0.33 54.00
CA VAL A 135 44.72 1.02 54.59
C VAL A 135 43.32 1.35 55.10
N ILE A 136 42.28 0.98 54.34
CA ILE A 136 40.88 1.18 54.73
C ILE A 136 40.55 0.37 55.99
N ASP A 137 40.93 -0.91 56.03
CA ASP A 137 40.73 -1.77 57.20
C ASP A 137 41.41 -1.15 58.45
N LEU A 138 42.63 -0.65 58.30
CA LEU A 138 43.34 0.03 59.40
C LEU A 138 42.74 1.37 59.79
N GLN A 139 42.16 2.12 58.86
CA GLN A 139 41.42 3.34 59.18
C GLN A 139 40.13 3.05 59.94
N ALA A 140 39.46 1.93 59.66
CA ALA A 140 38.30 1.48 60.44
C ALA A 140 38.70 1.14 61.89
N GLU A 141 39.83 0.43 62.07
CA GLU A 141 40.32 0.08 63.41
C GLU A 141 40.79 1.29 64.23
N LEU A 142 41.16 2.41 63.59
CA LEU A 142 41.39 3.67 64.31
C LEU A 142 40.10 4.20 64.96
N GLY A 143 38.94 4.02 64.33
CA GLY A 143 37.66 4.37 64.92
C GLY A 143 37.33 3.52 66.15
N ASP A 144 37.56 2.21 66.06
CA ASP A 144 37.39 1.29 67.20
C ASP A 144 38.35 1.62 68.36
N GLN A 145 39.58 2.05 68.06
CA GLN A 145 40.54 2.52 69.06
C GLN A 145 40.11 3.82 69.74
N GLU A 146 39.49 4.77 69.03
CA GLU A 146 38.96 6.00 69.64
C GLU A 146 37.77 5.69 70.57
N SER A 147 36.88 4.77 70.17
CA SER A 147 35.76 4.34 71.01
C SER A 147 36.23 3.67 72.31
N THR A 148 37.33 2.93 72.25
CA THR A 148 37.93 2.28 73.42
C THR A 148 38.52 3.32 74.37
N ARG A 149 39.10 4.40 73.84
CA ARG A 149 39.60 5.54 74.62
C ARG A 149 38.46 6.26 75.33
N MET A 150 37.37 6.56 74.63
CA MET A 150 36.20 7.21 75.23
C MET A 150 35.59 6.39 76.37
N LEU A 151 35.54 5.06 76.22
CA LEU A 151 35.09 4.17 77.30
C LEU A 151 36.00 4.25 78.53
N ALA A 152 37.33 4.36 78.35
CA ALA A 152 38.25 4.57 79.46
C ALA A 152 38.05 5.92 80.14
N GLU A 153 37.88 6.99 79.36
CA GLU A 153 37.59 8.33 79.90
C GLU A 153 36.26 8.34 80.69
N SER A 154 35.22 7.62 80.23
CA SER A 154 33.93 7.54 80.93
C SER A 154 34.02 6.98 82.36
N LEU A 155 34.97 6.09 82.64
CA LEU A 155 35.17 5.54 83.99
C LEU A 155 35.63 6.60 84.98
N SER A 156 36.34 7.64 84.52
CA SER A 156 36.80 8.74 85.37
C SER A 156 35.69 9.75 85.70
N HIS A 157 34.63 9.82 84.88
CA HIS A 157 33.49 10.73 85.06
C HIS A 157 32.30 10.11 85.81
N LEU A 158 32.39 8.84 86.23
CA LEU A 158 31.29 8.08 86.85
C LEU A 158 30.68 8.75 88.09
N GLY A 159 31.52 9.39 88.93
CA GLY A 159 31.04 10.10 90.11
C GLY A 159 30.09 11.26 89.78
N TRP A 160 30.35 11.96 88.68
CA TRP A 160 29.49 13.04 88.19
C TRP A 160 28.15 12.51 87.67
N GLU A 161 28.17 11.40 86.91
CA GLU A 161 26.95 10.77 86.42
C GLU A 161 26.01 10.37 87.58
N ILE A 162 26.56 9.80 88.64
CA ILE A 162 25.78 9.40 89.82
C ILE A 162 25.23 10.61 90.58
N ALA A 163 25.98 11.71 90.63
CA ALA A 163 25.50 12.96 91.22
C ALA A 163 24.26 13.51 90.49
N GLN A 164 24.24 13.42 89.15
CA GLN A 164 23.07 13.81 88.36
C GLN A 164 21.87 12.91 88.68
N GLN A 165 22.08 11.60 88.78
CA GLN A 165 21.02 10.66 89.16
C GLN A 165 20.48 10.93 90.57
N ALA A 166 21.35 11.28 91.52
CA ALA A 166 20.96 11.62 92.90
C ALA A 166 19.98 12.80 92.92
N ARG A 167 20.33 13.86 92.18
CA ARG A 167 19.50 15.07 92.06
C ARG A 167 18.15 14.77 91.43
N GLN A 168 18.12 13.91 90.42
CA GLN A 168 16.86 13.53 89.77
C GLN A 168 15.94 12.78 90.73
N VAL A 169 16.45 11.78 91.47
CA VAL A 169 15.65 11.04 92.45
C VAL A 169 15.17 11.94 93.59
N TYR A 170 15.97 12.92 93.99
CA TYR A 170 15.57 13.93 94.97
C TYR A 170 14.39 14.81 94.49
N LEU A 171 14.38 15.21 93.21
CA LEU A 171 13.26 15.96 92.62
C LEU A 171 11.97 15.13 92.60
N VAL A 172 12.06 13.87 92.15
CA VAL A 172 10.93 12.92 92.15
C VAL A 172 10.36 12.72 93.56
N GLN A 173 11.22 12.68 94.58
CA GLN A 173 10.78 12.63 95.98
C GLN A 173 9.97 13.88 96.37
N GLN A 174 10.31 15.08 95.90
CA GLN A 174 9.53 16.28 96.15
C GLN A 174 8.18 16.27 95.43
N GLU A 175 8.13 15.78 94.19
CA GLU A 175 6.89 15.62 93.44
C GLU A 175 5.92 14.68 94.16
N SER A 176 6.43 13.55 94.67
CA SER A 176 5.62 12.61 95.47
C SER A 176 4.99 13.27 96.70
N LYS A 177 5.68 14.24 97.31
CA LYS A 177 5.16 14.97 98.47
C LYS A 177 3.97 15.85 98.07
N LEU A 178 4.10 16.61 96.98
CA LEU A 178 3.04 17.50 96.49
C LEU A 178 1.79 16.73 96.09
N LEU A 179 1.96 15.57 95.44
CA LEU A 179 0.85 14.69 95.06
C LEU A 179 0.03 14.24 96.27
N PHE A 180 0.69 13.75 97.33
CA PHE A 180 0.00 13.31 98.54
C PHE A 180 -0.62 14.48 99.33
N GLU A 181 0.00 15.66 99.35
CA GLU A 181 -0.60 16.87 99.93
C GLU A 181 -1.88 17.28 99.17
N LYS A 182 -1.89 17.15 97.84
CA LYS A 182 -3.08 17.39 97.01
C LYS A 182 -4.19 16.39 97.34
N LEU A 183 -3.89 15.08 97.38
CA LEU A 183 -4.88 14.05 97.72
C LEU A 183 -5.48 14.27 99.11
N HIS A 184 -4.67 14.68 100.09
CA HIS A 184 -5.16 15.02 101.42
C HIS A 184 -6.12 16.22 101.41
N SER A 185 -5.86 17.23 100.59
CA SER A 185 -6.71 18.43 100.50
C SER A 185 -8.12 18.15 99.96
N VAL A 186 -8.31 17.06 99.21
CA VAL A 186 -9.61 16.60 98.72
C VAL A 186 -10.31 15.67 99.74
N GLY A 187 -9.73 15.52 100.94
CA GLY A 187 -10.30 14.69 102.00
C GLY A 187 -10.12 13.18 101.78
N LEU A 188 -9.23 12.76 100.88
CA LEU A 188 -8.97 11.35 100.63
C LEU A 188 -8.42 10.66 101.90
N SER A 189 -9.10 9.59 102.30
CA SER A 189 -8.74 8.77 103.46
C SER A 189 -8.72 7.28 103.10
N GLY A 190 -8.11 6.45 103.97
CA GLY A 190 -8.01 5.00 103.78
C GLY A 190 -6.70 4.43 104.31
N GLU A 191 -6.69 3.15 104.66
CA GLU A 191 -5.51 2.46 105.21
C GLU A 191 -4.37 2.39 104.18
N LYS A 192 -4.73 2.23 102.90
CA LYS A 192 -3.79 2.24 101.78
C LYS A 192 -3.12 3.61 101.59
N TYR A 193 -3.86 4.69 101.78
CA TYR A 193 -3.31 6.04 101.65
C TYR A 193 -2.29 6.34 102.76
N GLU A 194 -2.60 5.99 104.00
CA GLU A 194 -1.72 6.22 105.14
C GLU A 194 -0.40 5.45 105.06
N SER A 195 -0.46 4.17 104.68
CA SER A 195 0.72 3.32 104.50
C SER A 195 1.66 3.80 103.39
N ALA A 196 1.13 4.21 102.24
CA ALA A 196 1.93 4.76 101.13
C ALA A 196 2.61 6.09 101.51
N ASN A 197 1.92 6.96 102.27
CA ASN A 197 2.52 8.21 102.74
C ASN A 197 3.62 7.97 103.79
N LEU A 198 3.53 6.90 104.59
CA LEU A 198 4.60 6.50 105.50
C LEU A 198 5.85 6.03 104.73
N GLN A 199 5.67 5.17 103.73
CA GLN A 199 6.76 4.68 102.87
C GLN A 199 7.50 5.85 102.18
N ARG A 200 6.74 6.84 101.68
CA ARG A 200 7.29 8.09 101.10
C ARG A 200 8.24 8.83 102.05
N LYS A 201 7.93 8.86 103.35
CA LYS A 201 8.76 9.53 104.37
C LYS A 201 10.04 8.73 104.65
N GLN A 202 9.98 7.41 104.67
CA GLN A 202 11.18 6.56 104.85
C GLN A 202 12.17 6.70 103.69
N ILE A 203 11.69 6.79 102.44
CA ILE A 203 12.56 7.00 101.28
C ILE A 203 13.31 8.34 101.40
N ARG A 204 12.65 9.37 101.92
CA ARG A 204 13.28 10.68 102.16
C ARG A 204 14.46 10.55 103.11
N GLU A 205 14.28 9.87 104.23
CA GLU A 205 15.32 9.66 105.24
C GLU A 205 16.54 8.93 104.65
N ARG A 206 16.33 7.99 103.71
CA ARG A 206 17.42 7.30 103.01
C ARG A 206 18.21 8.23 102.10
N LEU A 207 17.53 9.08 101.32
CA LEU A 207 18.19 10.05 100.42
C LEU A 207 19.02 11.10 101.18
N ASP A 208 18.60 11.44 102.41
CA ASP A 208 19.34 12.36 103.27
C ASP A 208 20.71 11.78 103.76
N GLN A 209 20.98 10.48 103.54
CA GLN A 209 22.28 9.84 103.82
C GLN A 209 23.32 10.06 102.70
N ILE A 210 22.93 10.56 101.53
CA ILE A 210 23.85 10.81 100.41
C ILE A 210 24.68 12.08 100.71
N PRO A 211 26.02 12.07 100.53
CA PRO A 211 26.84 13.24 100.79
C PRO A 211 26.42 14.48 100.00
N VAL A 212 26.40 15.63 100.66
CA VAL A 212 25.79 16.87 100.14
C VAL A 212 26.41 17.34 98.81
N TYR A 213 27.69 17.07 98.56
CA TYR A 213 28.36 17.47 97.32
C TYR A 213 27.81 16.73 96.09
N PHE A 214 27.20 15.55 96.20
CA PHE A 214 26.50 14.93 95.06
C PHE A 214 25.27 15.75 94.64
N PHE A 215 24.59 16.42 95.58
CA PHE A 215 23.44 17.26 95.25
C PHE A 215 23.82 18.67 94.78
N ARG A 216 24.97 19.21 95.21
CA ARG A 216 25.31 20.64 95.03
C ARG A 216 26.62 20.94 94.29
N GLY A 217 27.58 20.01 94.27
CA GLY A 217 28.90 20.24 93.67
C GLY A 217 28.89 20.29 92.15
N ASP A 218 29.90 20.93 91.54
CA ASP A 218 30.09 20.89 90.10
C ASP A 218 30.91 19.64 89.66
N GLU A 219 31.03 19.43 88.35
CA GLU A 219 31.70 18.25 87.80
C GLU A 219 33.17 18.16 88.25
N ALA A 220 33.89 19.28 88.29
CA ALA A 220 35.28 19.30 88.72
C ALA A 220 35.44 19.00 90.22
N GLU A 221 34.51 19.51 91.04
CA GLU A 221 34.47 19.25 92.47
C GLU A 221 34.16 17.77 92.75
N ILE A 222 33.23 17.16 92.01
CA ILE A 222 32.85 15.75 92.19
C ILE A 222 33.95 14.82 91.69
N ILE A 223 34.57 15.06 90.54
CA ILE A 223 35.71 14.25 90.06
C ILE A 223 36.89 14.31 91.05
N LYS A 224 37.07 15.44 91.74
CA LYS A 224 38.15 15.61 92.72
C LYS A 224 37.84 15.00 94.08
N LEU A 225 36.61 15.14 94.57
CA LEU A 225 36.24 14.77 95.93
C LEU A 225 35.65 13.36 96.04
N ALA A 226 34.93 12.89 95.02
CA ALA A 226 34.22 11.62 95.09
C ALA A 226 35.22 10.46 95.13
N GLN A 227 35.28 9.80 96.29
CA GLN A 227 36.00 8.53 96.40
C GLN A 227 35.12 7.41 95.87
N ARG A 228 35.77 6.28 95.54
CA ARG A 228 35.10 5.10 95.01
C ARG A 228 33.97 4.61 95.94
N GLU A 229 34.17 4.65 97.26
CA GLU A 229 33.19 4.25 98.26
C GLU A 229 31.96 5.17 98.27
N ASP A 230 32.16 6.49 98.10
CA ASP A 230 31.07 7.46 98.08
C ASP A 230 30.18 7.28 96.84
N ILE A 231 30.82 6.96 95.70
CA ILE A 231 30.17 6.68 94.42
C ILE A 231 29.29 5.42 94.54
N ILE A 232 29.80 4.36 95.16
CA ILE A 232 29.07 3.10 95.38
C ILE A 232 27.89 3.31 96.35
N LEU A 233 28.13 3.96 97.50
CA LEU A 233 27.07 4.23 98.50
C LEU A 233 25.94 5.05 97.88
N THR A 234 26.31 6.12 97.17
CA THR A 234 25.35 7.02 96.55
C THR A 234 24.54 6.29 95.49
N TYR A 235 25.18 5.48 94.64
CA TYR A 235 24.50 4.65 93.65
C TYR A 235 23.46 3.71 94.30
N SER A 236 23.85 2.97 95.34
CA SER A 236 22.93 2.01 95.99
C SER A 236 21.71 2.67 96.63
N ASN A 237 21.89 3.85 97.26
CA ASN A 237 20.80 4.59 97.88
C ASN A 237 19.82 5.16 96.84
N ILE A 238 20.34 5.63 95.70
CA ILE A 238 19.53 6.16 94.59
C ILE A 238 18.72 5.03 93.94
N GLU A 239 19.33 3.89 93.67
CA GLU A 239 18.69 2.76 93.00
C GLU A 239 17.50 2.23 93.83
N ALA A 240 17.70 2.05 95.15
CA ALA A 240 16.62 1.64 96.04
C ALA A 240 15.53 2.70 96.20
N ALA A 241 15.91 3.98 96.36
CA ALA A 241 14.96 5.08 96.50
C ALA A 241 14.11 5.30 95.24
N LYS A 242 14.70 5.12 94.05
CA LYS A 242 14.01 5.27 92.77
C LYS A 242 12.85 4.29 92.64
N LEU A 243 13.10 3.00 92.88
CA LEU A 243 12.08 1.95 92.75
C LEU A 243 10.90 2.18 93.71
N GLU A 244 11.20 2.50 94.97
CA GLU A 244 10.17 2.72 95.98
C GLU A 244 9.37 4.02 95.72
N LEU A 245 10.01 5.08 95.21
CA LEU A 245 9.30 6.31 94.84
C LEU A 245 8.39 6.12 93.64
N GLU A 246 8.83 5.37 92.62
CA GLU A 246 8.00 5.03 91.46
C GLU A 246 6.72 4.33 91.90
N GLN A 247 6.81 3.37 92.83
CA GLN A 247 5.65 2.66 93.37
C GLN A 247 4.69 3.62 94.11
N VAL A 248 5.20 4.46 94.99
CA VAL A 248 4.38 5.38 95.81
C VAL A 248 3.71 6.45 94.93
N ILE A 249 4.42 7.01 93.96
CA ILE A 249 3.86 7.99 93.01
C ILE A 249 2.80 7.33 92.14
N SER A 250 3.05 6.11 91.64
CA SER A 250 2.07 5.36 90.86
C SER A 250 0.76 5.22 91.61
N MET A 251 0.81 4.77 92.87
CA MET A 251 -0.38 4.62 93.71
C MET A 251 -1.11 5.95 93.94
N GLY A 252 -0.38 7.02 94.27
CA GLY A 252 -0.99 8.34 94.45
C GLY A 252 -1.66 8.87 93.18
N SER A 253 -1.02 8.70 92.02
CA SER A 253 -1.53 9.19 90.74
C SER A 253 -2.75 8.40 90.27
N GLU A 254 -2.79 7.09 90.55
CA GLU A 254 -3.94 6.23 90.30
C GLU A 254 -5.16 6.69 91.10
N TRP A 255 -4.97 7.02 92.38
CA TRP A 255 -6.07 7.52 93.22
C TRP A 255 -6.55 8.90 92.79
N GLU A 256 -5.65 9.81 92.43
CA GLU A 256 -6.00 11.13 91.90
C GLU A 256 -6.86 11.01 90.64
N THR A 257 -6.45 10.14 89.72
CA THR A 257 -7.14 9.91 88.44
C THR A 257 -8.52 9.30 88.69
N ARG A 258 -8.61 8.24 89.49
CA ARG A 258 -9.88 7.57 89.79
C ARG A 258 -10.87 8.49 90.50
N LEU A 259 -10.39 9.32 91.41
CA LEU A 259 -11.25 10.29 92.10
C LEU A 259 -11.83 11.33 91.12
N ALA A 260 -11.02 11.80 90.16
CA ALA A 260 -11.48 12.69 89.11
C ALA A 260 -12.50 12.01 88.18
N GLU A 261 -12.26 10.75 87.79
CA GLU A 261 -13.16 9.95 86.94
C GLU A 261 -14.52 9.73 87.61
N VAL A 262 -14.55 9.30 88.88
CA VAL A 262 -15.79 9.14 89.64
C VAL A 262 -16.55 10.47 89.73
N GLY A 263 -15.84 11.57 90.00
CA GLY A 263 -16.42 12.92 90.02
C GLY A 263 -17.09 13.30 88.70
N GLN A 264 -16.43 13.04 87.58
CA GLN A 264 -16.99 13.32 86.25
C GLN A 264 -18.21 12.44 85.93
N SER A 265 -18.13 11.14 86.19
CA SER A 265 -19.21 10.18 85.92
C SER A 265 -20.48 10.51 86.69
N VAL A 266 -20.37 10.82 87.99
CA VAL A 266 -21.50 11.21 88.83
C VAL A 266 -22.12 12.54 88.40
N GLN A 267 -21.30 13.53 87.99
CA GLN A 267 -21.80 14.79 87.43
C GLN A 267 -22.47 14.61 86.07
N ALA A 268 -21.95 13.73 85.22
CA ALA A 268 -22.55 13.40 83.93
C ALA A 268 -23.92 12.74 84.14
N LEU A 269 -24.00 11.76 85.04
CA LEU A 269 -25.25 11.06 85.38
C LEU A 269 -26.32 12.05 85.87
N SER A 270 -25.96 12.95 86.79
CA SER A 270 -26.88 13.97 87.30
C SER A 270 -27.41 14.90 86.20
N ARG A 271 -26.57 15.35 85.27
CA ARG A 271 -27.00 16.16 84.12
C ARG A 271 -27.92 15.37 83.19
N ALA A 272 -27.58 14.11 82.92
CA ALA A 272 -28.32 13.26 82.00
C ALA A 272 -29.72 12.92 82.54
N VAL A 273 -29.83 12.55 83.83
CA VAL A 273 -31.11 12.27 84.50
C VAL A 273 -32.03 13.50 84.48
N ASN A 274 -31.48 14.68 84.76
CA ASN A 274 -32.23 15.95 84.69
C ASN A 274 -32.67 16.29 83.26
N GLY A 275 -31.84 15.99 82.26
CA GLY A 275 -32.18 16.17 80.84
C GLY A 275 -33.32 15.25 80.39
N ALA A 276 -33.26 13.96 80.77
CA ALA A 276 -34.31 12.98 80.46
C ALA A 276 -35.66 13.39 81.06
N GLN A 277 -35.67 13.93 82.28
CA GLN A 277 -36.89 14.42 82.94
C GLN A 277 -37.58 15.52 82.14
N ARG A 278 -36.82 16.50 81.63
CA ARG A 278 -37.37 17.60 80.82
C ARG A 278 -37.94 17.11 79.49
N LEU A 279 -37.27 16.15 78.85
CA LEU A 279 -37.69 15.60 77.57
C LEU A 279 -39.01 14.84 77.68
N LEU A 280 -39.14 13.95 78.67
CA LEU A 280 -40.37 13.19 78.90
C LEU A 280 -41.57 14.12 79.21
N SER A 281 -41.37 15.13 80.06
CA SER A 281 -42.43 16.10 80.39
C SER A 281 -42.90 16.96 79.21
N SER A 282 -42.09 17.12 78.16
CA SER A 282 -42.46 17.89 76.96
C SER A 282 -43.29 17.11 75.94
N ALA A 283 -43.31 15.77 76.02
CA ALA A 283 -43.91 14.89 75.00
C ALA A 283 -45.21 14.21 75.44
N SER A 284 -45.68 14.44 76.67
CA SER A 284 -46.87 13.83 77.28
C SER A 284 -48.22 14.21 76.62
N GLY A 285 -48.22 15.10 75.61
CA GLY A 285 -49.41 15.47 74.85
C GLY A 285 -49.74 14.59 73.64
N VAL A 286 -48.82 13.71 73.21
CA VAL A 286 -48.94 12.92 71.96
C VAL A 286 -48.76 11.40 72.20
N LEU A 287 -48.07 11.02 73.27
CA LEU A 287 -47.73 9.63 73.62
C LEU A 287 -48.06 9.35 75.09
N ASN A 288 -48.54 8.15 75.40
CA ASN A 288 -48.74 7.67 76.77
C ASN A 288 -47.39 7.23 77.38
N LEU A 289 -46.83 7.98 78.34
CA LEU A 289 -45.45 7.82 78.84
C LEU A 289 -45.32 7.38 80.32
N SER A 290 -46.43 6.99 80.96
CA SER A 290 -46.51 6.72 82.40
C SER A 290 -45.51 5.67 82.92
N GLY A 291 -45.16 4.66 82.12
CA GLY A 291 -44.18 3.63 82.49
C GLY A 291 -42.74 4.16 82.59
N LEU A 292 -42.32 5.04 81.68
CA LEU A 292 -40.95 5.56 81.63
C LEU A 292 -40.67 6.62 82.72
N GLU A 293 -41.69 7.37 83.12
CA GLU A 293 -41.59 8.36 84.21
C GLU A 293 -41.28 7.70 85.57
N SER A 294 -41.83 6.51 85.82
CA SER A 294 -41.59 5.76 87.07
C SER A 294 -40.16 5.25 87.22
N GLN A 295 -39.53 4.83 86.12
CA GLN A 295 -38.16 4.30 86.11
C GLN A 295 -37.11 5.41 86.30
N LEU A 296 -37.37 6.60 85.76
CA LEU A 296 -36.49 7.76 85.91
C LEU A 296 -36.42 8.28 87.36
N ALA A 297 -37.52 8.17 88.13
CA ALA A 297 -37.56 8.56 89.54
C ALA A 297 -36.62 7.71 90.42
N VAL A 298 -36.48 6.42 90.12
CA VAL A 298 -35.55 5.52 90.84
C VAL A 298 -34.08 5.90 90.60
N LEU A 299 -33.74 6.30 89.37
CA LEU A 299 -32.40 6.75 89.00
C LEU A 299 -32.01 8.10 89.66
N GLN A 300 -32.97 8.99 89.88
CA GLN A 300 -32.76 10.25 90.59
C GLN A 300 -32.29 10.01 92.04
N SER A 301 -32.90 9.06 92.74
CA SER A 301 -32.49 8.70 94.11
C SER A 301 -31.06 8.17 94.16
N ARG A 302 -30.71 7.23 93.27
CA ARG A 302 -29.34 6.64 93.22
C ARG A 302 -28.27 7.68 92.92
N THR A 303 -28.59 8.66 92.07
CA THR A 303 -27.65 9.73 91.71
C THR A 303 -27.32 10.64 92.89
N HIS A 304 -28.27 10.85 93.81
CA HIS A 304 -28.07 11.64 95.02
C HIS A 304 -27.09 10.96 96.00
N ASP A 305 -27.24 9.64 96.19
CA ASP A 305 -26.35 8.86 97.07
C ASP A 305 -24.90 8.85 96.57
N LEU A 306 -24.69 8.80 95.25
CA LEU A 306 -23.36 8.86 94.63
C LEU A 306 -22.70 10.24 94.77
N GLN A 307 -23.48 11.31 94.80
CA GLN A 307 -22.97 12.66 95.05
C GLN A 307 -22.46 12.83 96.48
N ALA A 308 -23.16 12.27 97.47
CA ALA A 308 -22.75 12.33 98.88
C ALA A 308 -21.40 11.63 99.14
N PHE A 309 -21.01 10.63 98.34
CA PHE A 309 -19.70 9.99 98.46
C PHE A 309 -18.53 10.91 98.06
N LEU A 310 -18.74 11.81 97.09
CA LEU A 310 -17.69 12.71 96.60
C LEU A 310 -17.25 13.75 97.64
N ASP A 311 -18.07 14.00 98.66
CA ASP A 311 -17.77 14.95 99.74
C ASP A 311 -16.74 14.41 100.75
N ALA A 312 -16.56 13.08 100.81
CA ALA A 312 -15.58 12.42 101.69
C ALA A 312 -15.09 11.09 101.06
N PRO A 313 -14.14 11.15 100.10
CA PRO A 313 -13.74 9.98 99.33
C PRO A 313 -12.88 9.01 100.15
N ASP A 314 -13.21 7.73 100.01
CA ASP A 314 -12.54 6.60 100.65
C ASP A 314 -11.88 5.72 99.57
N VAL A 315 -10.57 5.51 99.64
CA VAL A 315 -9.77 4.82 98.60
C VAL A 315 -10.33 3.43 98.30
N GLU A 316 -10.75 2.73 99.34
CA GLU A 316 -11.28 1.37 99.31
C GLU A 316 -12.61 1.28 98.54
N ARG A 317 -13.36 2.39 98.46
CA ARG A 317 -14.70 2.45 97.86
C ARG A 317 -14.74 3.09 96.47
N LEU A 318 -13.67 3.77 96.04
CA LEU A 318 -13.62 4.49 94.74
C LEU A 318 -14.07 3.63 93.55
N SER A 319 -13.59 2.40 93.43
CA SER A 319 -13.94 1.51 92.32
C SER A 319 -15.39 1.03 92.36
N GLY A 320 -15.95 0.84 93.55
CA GLY A 320 -17.35 0.42 93.71
C GLY A 320 -18.33 1.52 93.30
N VAL A 321 -17.99 2.78 93.61
CA VAL A 321 -18.83 3.95 93.28
C VAL A 321 -18.81 4.23 91.77
N MET A 322 -17.67 4.06 91.10
CA MET A 322 -17.58 4.18 89.63
C MET A 322 -18.54 3.21 88.91
N ALA A 323 -18.50 1.92 89.30
CA ALA A 323 -19.34 0.89 88.69
C ALA A 323 -20.85 1.17 88.89
N GLN A 324 -21.22 1.75 90.03
CA GLN A 324 -22.61 2.15 90.29
C GLN A 324 -23.04 3.35 89.44
N ALA A 325 -22.16 4.33 89.22
CA ALA A 325 -22.44 5.47 88.34
C ALA A 325 -22.60 5.04 86.87
N GLU A 326 -21.76 4.12 86.39
CA GLU A 326 -21.85 3.56 85.04
C GLU A 326 -23.13 2.74 84.82
N LEU A 327 -23.48 1.88 85.78
CA LEU A 327 -24.72 1.09 85.72
C LEU A 327 -25.96 1.99 85.62
N ALA A 328 -26.03 3.04 86.45
CA ALA A 328 -27.12 4.00 86.42
C ALA A 328 -27.16 4.81 85.11
N MET A 329 -26.01 5.09 84.48
CA MET A 329 -25.95 5.74 83.17
C MET A 329 -26.48 4.82 82.06
N SER A 330 -26.18 3.52 82.13
CA SER A 330 -26.69 2.52 81.18
C SER A 330 -28.22 2.39 81.27
N GLU A 331 -28.76 2.26 82.49
CA GLU A 331 -30.22 2.21 82.73
C GLU A 331 -30.92 3.47 82.17
N LEU A 332 -30.31 4.65 82.30
CA LEU A 332 -30.82 5.89 81.72
C LEU A 332 -30.80 5.87 80.18
N GLY A 333 -29.74 5.31 79.58
CA GLY A 333 -29.61 5.15 78.14
C GLY A 333 -30.73 4.28 77.55
N GLU A 334 -31.13 3.21 78.23
CA GLU A 334 -32.26 2.38 77.80
C GLU A 334 -33.61 3.14 77.81
N ILE A 335 -33.85 3.95 78.85
CA ILE A 335 -35.06 4.78 78.96
C ILE A 335 -35.11 5.82 77.82
N GLN A 336 -33.99 6.48 77.55
CA GLN A 336 -33.88 7.44 76.44
C GLN A 336 -34.00 6.76 75.07
N GLY A 337 -33.44 5.56 74.91
CA GLY A 337 -33.53 4.77 73.68
C GLY A 337 -34.96 4.37 73.33
N LYS A 338 -35.71 3.83 74.30
CA LYS A 338 -37.12 3.48 74.11
C LYS A 338 -37.99 4.68 73.76
N PHE A 339 -37.75 5.83 74.41
CA PHE A 339 -38.45 7.08 74.09
C PHE A 339 -38.09 7.63 72.70
N GLY A 340 -36.81 7.58 72.32
CA GLY A 340 -36.33 8.00 71.01
C GLY A 340 -36.93 7.19 69.86
N GLN A 341 -36.96 5.86 70.01
CA GLN A 341 -37.51 4.92 69.03
C GLN A 341 -38.99 5.21 68.75
N SER A 342 -39.81 5.33 69.78
CA SER A 342 -41.25 5.60 69.61
C SER A 342 -41.55 6.95 68.96
N ARG A 343 -40.69 7.97 69.17
CA ARG A 343 -40.81 9.26 68.48
C ARG A 343 -40.41 9.17 67.00
N GLN A 344 -39.39 8.38 66.69
CA GLN A 344 -38.92 8.15 65.33
C GLN A 344 -39.95 7.35 64.51
N ASP A 345 -40.53 6.30 65.08
CA ASP A 345 -41.52 5.46 64.40
C ASP A 345 -42.81 6.25 64.14
N LEU A 346 -43.23 7.12 65.06
CA LEU A 346 -44.38 8.02 64.84
C LEU A 346 -44.12 9.02 63.70
N ALA A 347 -42.91 9.58 63.61
CA ALA A 347 -42.53 10.47 62.53
C ALA A 347 -42.44 9.73 61.18
N ALA A 348 -41.92 8.51 61.18
CA ALA A 348 -41.86 7.65 60.00
C ALA A 348 -43.25 7.27 59.51
N LEU A 349 -44.18 6.97 60.41
CA LEU A 349 -45.57 6.66 60.09
C LEU A 349 -46.29 7.85 59.44
N LYS A 350 -46.17 9.06 60.02
CA LYS A 350 -46.74 10.29 59.42
C LYS A 350 -46.18 10.59 58.03
N LYS A 351 -44.89 10.32 57.82
CA LYS A 351 -44.25 10.49 56.51
C LYS A 351 -44.75 9.44 55.50
N ALA A 352 -44.82 8.17 55.91
CA ALA A 352 -45.26 7.07 55.05
C ALA A 352 -46.71 7.25 54.61
N SER A 353 -47.63 7.64 55.51
CA SER A 353 -49.03 7.90 55.13
C SER A 353 -49.16 9.10 54.17
N GLY A 354 -48.36 10.15 54.38
CA GLY A 354 -48.27 11.27 53.44
C GLY A 354 -47.79 10.86 52.04
N GLN A 355 -46.82 9.94 51.97
CA GLN A 355 -46.31 9.40 50.69
C GLN A 355 -47.35 8.56 49.96
N VAL A 356 -48.07 7.69 50.66
CA VAL A 356 -49.16 6.86 50.08
C VAL A 356 -50.17 7.74 49.37
N ARG A 357 -50.61 8.83 50.01
CA ARG A 357 -51.63 9.74 49.47
C ARG A 357 -51.19 10.46 48.19
N VAL A 358 -49.97 11.02 48.19
CA VAL A 358 -49.43 11.73 47.02
C VAL A 358 -49.25 10.77 45.84
N ARG A 359 -48.66 9.60 46.10
CA ARG A 359 -48.36 8.62 45.05
C ARG A 359 -49.60 8.01 44.42
N LEU A 360 -50.63 7.70 45.21
CA LEU A 360 -51.91 7.26 44.65
C LEU A 360 -52.56 8.33 43.76
N GLN A 361 -52.40 9.62 44.11
CA GLN A 361 -52.91 10.73 43.29
C GLN A 361 -52.14 10.88 41.97
N GLU A 362 -50.82 10.74 41.99
CA GLU A 362 -49.97 10.77 40.80
C GLU A 362 -50.26 9.57 39.88
N ALA A 363 -50.34 8.36 40.46
CA ALA A 363 -50.69 7.14 39.74
C ALA A 363 -52.07 7.24 39.08
N ALA A 364 -53.08 7.81 39.77
CA ALA A 364 -54.40 8.06 39.20
C ALA A 364 -54.36 9.06 38.03
N ALA A 365 -53.56 10.12 38.14
CA ALA A 365 -53.41 11.11 37.06
C ALA A 365 -52.72 10.52 35.82
N ALA A 366 -51.69 9.71 35.99
CA ALA A 366 -51.00 9.03 34.89
C ALA A 366 -51.91 8.01 34.18
N THR A 367 -52.72 7.27 34.95
CA THR A 367 -53.72 6.35 34.39
C THR A 367 -54.76 7.10 33.54
N GLN A 368 -55.23 8.26 34.04
CA GLN A 368 -56.17 9.12 33.31
C GLN A 368 -55.57 9.69 32.02
N ALA A 369 -54.29 10.09 32.05
CA ALA A 369 -53.60 10.62 30.87
C ALA A 369 -53.51 9.61 29.71
N LEU A 370 -53.31 8.32 30.04
CA LEU A 370 -53.31 7.23 29.05
C LEU A 370 -54.72 6.93 28.51
N THR A 371 -55.74 7.05 29.34
CA THR A 371 -57.15 6.88 28.92
C THR A 371 -57.63 8.02 28.01
N ASP A 372 -57.22 9.25 28.30
CA ASP A 372 -57.66 10.45 27.56
C ASP A 372 -56.71 10.83 26.39
N HIS A 373 -55.75 9.96 26.03
CA HIS A 373 -54.76 10.28 24.99
C HIS A 373 -55.44 10.56 23.62
N PRO A 374 -55.11 11.67 22.94
CA PRO A 374 -55.90 12.17 21.80
C PRO A 374 -55.84 11.30 20.53
N THR A 375 -54.77 10.51 20.36
CA THR A 375 -54.55 9.71 19.14
C THR A 375 -54.54 8.20 19.39
N LEU A 376 -54.37 7.76 20.65
CA LEU A 376 -54.20 6.35 21.00
C LEU A 376 -54.71 6.10 22.44
N PRO A 377 -56.01 6.30 22.72
CA PRO A 377 -56.55 6.10 24.07
C PRO A 377 -56.45 4.62 24.51
N VAL A 378 -56.13 4.40 25.79
CA VAL A 378 -55.99 3.07 26.41
C VAL A 378 -57.13 2.80 27.40
N ASP A 379 -57.74 1.63 27.30
CA ASP A 379 -58.65 1.12 28.33
C ASP A 379 -57.86 0.62 29.54
N MET A 380 -57.78 1.47 30.58
CA MET A 380 -57.06 1.24 31.83
C MET A 380 -57.96 0.67 32.95
N SER A 381 -59.08 0.02 32.61
CA SER A 381 -60.05 -0.53 33.58
C SER A 381 -59.41 -1.36 34.70
N ARG A 382 -58.36 -2.12 34.39
CA ARG A 382 -57.65 -2.98 35.36
C ARG A 382 -56.83 -2.13 36.34
N SER A 383 -56.00 -1.24 35.81
CA SER A 383 -55.17 -0.33 36.62
C SER A 383 -56.01 0.62 37.50
N VAL A 384 -57.16 1.10 37.01
CA VAL A 384 -58.12 1.89 37.81
C VAL A 384 -58.68 1.10 39.01
N SER A 385 -58.95 -0.20 38.82
CA SER A 385 -59.45 -1.05 39.92
C SER A 385 -58.41 -1.33 41.00
N GLU A 386 -57.13 -1.45 40.62
CA GLU A 386 -55.98 -1.66 41.54
C GLU A 386 -55.71 -0.41 42.39
N ILE A 387 -55.78 0.79 41.81
CA ILE A 387 -55.69 2.08 42.54
C ILE A 387 -56.82 2.21 43.58
N LEU A 388 -58.07 1.90 43.21
CA LEU A 388 -59.22 1.97 44.13
C LEU A 388 -59.16 0.96 45.28
N GLN A 389 -58.41 -0.14 45.12
CA GLN A 389 -58.15 -1.10 46.19
C GLN A 389 -57.07 -0.57 47.15
N LEU A 390 -55.96 -0.06 46.62
CA LEU A 390 -54.88 0.52 47.41
C LEU A 390 -55.34 1.77 48.19
N GLN A 391 -56.24 2.56 47.61
CA GLN A 391 -56.83 3.72 48.27
C GLN A 391 -57.71 3.33 49.47
N ARG A 392 -58.50 2.26 49.35
CA ARG A 392 -59.29 1.72 50.49
C ARG A 392 -58.40 1.20 51.62
N GLN A 393 -57.31 0.50 51.29
CA GLN A 393 -56.35 0.02 52.28
C GLN A 393 -55.62 1.18 52.98
N SER A 394 -55.30 2.26 52.26
CA SER A 394 -54.74 3.48 52.84
C SER A 394 -55.71 4.17 53.82
N ASP A 395 -56.99 4.25 53.47
CA ASP A 395 -58.00 4.92 54.30
C ASP A 395 -58.27 4.17 55.62
N GLU A 396 -58.15 2.83 55.63
CA GLU A 396 -58.29 2.00 56.84
C GLU A 396 -57.13 2.18 57.84
N LEU A 397 -55.94 2.57 57.36
CA LEU A 397 -54.74 2.77 58.17
C LEU A 397 -54.64 4.19 58.78
N ASP A 398 -55.41 5.15 58.27
CA ASP A 398 -55.41 6.53 58.75
C ASP A 398 -56.33 6.73 59.98
N LYS A 399 -55.83 6.34 61.16
CA LYS A 399 -56.54 6.55 62.45
C LYS A 399 -56.60 8.01 62.94
N GLY A 400 -56.16 9.00 62.16
CA GLY A 400 -56.12 10.41 62.57
C GLY A 400 -55.14 10.72 63.73
N ASP A 401 -55.20 11.95 64.26
CA ASP A 401 -54.31 12.49 65.32
C ASP A 401 -54.68 12.00 66.77
N GLY A 402 -55.30 10.84 66.92
CA GLY A 402 -55.59 10.25 68.24
C GLY A 402 -54.33 9.86 69.03
N LEU A 403 -54.41 9.86 70.36
CA LEU A 403 -53.37 9.33 71.25
C LEU A 403 -53.10 7.86 70.92
N ARG A 404 -51.84 7.51 70.58
CA ARG A 404 -51.42 6.13 70.26
C ARG A 404 -50.59 5.56 71.40
N ASP A 405 -50.85 4.30 71.75
CA ASP A 405 -50.03 3.59 72.72
C ASP A 405 -48.68 3.20 72.10
N GLN A 406 -47.64 3.08 72.94
CA GLN A 406 -46.26 2.85 72.50
C GLN A 406 -46.08 1.54 71.70
N GLU A 407 -46.97 0.58 71.90
CA GLU A 407 -46.93 -0.76 71.32
C GLU A 407 -47.60 -0.84 69.93
N ASP A 408 -48.52 0.07 69.60
CA ASP A 408 -49.30 0.03 68.36
C ASP A 408 -48.63 0.77 67.18
N ILE A 409 -47.75 1.73 67.46
CA ILE A 409 -47.03 2.55 66.47
C ILE A 409 -46.19 1.72 65.48
N PRO A 410 -45.37 0.74 65.91
CA PRO A 410 -44.57 -0.06 64.97
C PRO A 410 -45.42 -0.97 64.08
N VAL A 411 -46.59 -1.41 64.55
CA VAL A 411 -47.52 -2.25 63.76
C VAL A 411 -48.15 -1.41 62.64
N ASP A 412 -48.72 -0.25 62.99
CA ASP A 412 -49.31 0.66 62.01
C ASP A 412 -48.28 1.14 60.96
N LEU A 413 -46.99 1.33 61.36
CA LEU A 413 -45.90 1.69 60.45
C LEU A 413 -45.58 0.57 59.45
N ALA A 414 -45.51 -0.68 59.91
CA ALA A 414 -45.24 -1.83 59.04
C ALA A 414 -46.34 -2.02 57.99
N GLU A 415 -47.61 -1.89 58.38
CA GLU A 415 -48.75 -1.99 57.46
C GLU A 415 -48.78 -0.83 56.44
N THR A 416 -48.44 0.39 56.87
CA THR A 416 -48.34 1.55 55.96
C THR A 416 -47.20 1.39 54.94
N LEU A 417 -46.06 0.86 55.36
CA LEU A 417 -44.92 0.60 54.46
C LEU A 417 -45.23 -0.48 53.42
N LEU A 418 -46.04 -1.50 53.78
CA LEU A 418 -46.51 -2.51 52.82
C LEU A 418 -47.37 -1.89 51.71
N VAL A 419 -48.25 -0.95 52.06
CA VAL A 419 -49.06 -0.22 51.06
C VAL A 419 -48.17 0.65 50.17
N VAL A 420 -47.11 1.28 50.71
CA VAL A 420 -46.11 2.02 49.90
C VAL A 420 -45.42 1.10 48.88
N GLU A 421 -45.03 -0.12 49.28
CA GLU A 421 -44.40 -1.10 48.39
C GLU A 421 -45.35 -1.54 47.25
N GLN A 422 -46.60 -1.82 47.58
CA GLN A 422 -47.62 -2.18 46.57
C GLN A 422 -47.88 -1.05 45.57
N ILE A 423 -47.88 0.21 46.03
CA ILE A 423 -47.97 1.39 45.15
C ILE A 423 -46.73 1.50 44.25
N GLN A 424 -45.52 1.24 44.76
CA GLN A 424 -44.30 1.24 43.95
C GLN A 424 -44.32 0.18 42.85
N ASP A 425 -44.78 -1.01 43.16
CA ASP A 425 -44.91 -2.07 42.17
C ASP A 425 -45.98 -1.73 41.12
N PHE A 426 -47.04 -1.04 41.52
CA PHE A 426 -48.05 -0.50 40.60
C PHE A 426 -47.48 0.60 39.70
N GLU A 427 -46.78 1.60 40.26
CA GLU A 427 -46.09 2.67 39.52
C GLU A 427 -45.16 2.09 38.44
N ARG A 428 -44.35 1.08 38.77
CA ARG A 428 -43.46 0.42 37.78
C ARG A 428 -44.22 -0.27 36.64
N LYS A 429 -45.37 -0.88 36.92
CA LYS A 429 -46.22 -1.45 35.86
C LYS A 429 -46.79 -0.35 34.97
N LEU A 430 -47.23 0.76 35.56
CA LEU A 430 -47.79 1.90 34.84
C LEU A 430 -46.74 2.59 33.95
N GLU A 431 -45.52 2.77 34.44
CA GLU A 431 -44.39 3.29 33.65
C GLU A 431 -44.08 2.41 32.44
N LEU A 432 -44.13 1.09 32.61
CA LEU A 432 -43.93 0.16 31.49
C LEU A 432 -45.02 0.31 30.43
N VAL A 433 -46.29 0.44 30.85
CA VAL A 433 -47.42 0.65 29.95
C VAL A 433 -47.30 1.99 29.22
N GLU A 434 -46.88 3.05 29.90
CA GLU A 434 -46.65 4.38 29.32
C GLU A 434 -45.50 4.36 28.30
N GLN A 435 -44.40 3.68 28.62
CA GLN A 435 -43.28 3.51 27.68
C GLN A 435 -43.71 2.73 26.44
N GLN A 436 -44.40 1.60 26.62
CA GLN A 436 -44.88 0.78 25.50
C GLN A 436 -45.89 1.55 24.62
N HIS A 437 -46.74 2.37 25.24
CA HIS A 437 -47.67 3.25 24.55
C HIS A 437 -46.94 4.30 23.69
N SER A 438 -45.96 5.00 24.27
CA SER A 438 -45.16 6.01 23.57
C SER A 438 -44.36 5.43 22.40
N GLU A 439 -43.74 4.26 22.60
CA GLU A 439 -43.02 3.55 21.54
C GLU A 439 -43.96 3.08 20.42
N LEU A 440 -45.14 2.55 20.76
CA LEU A 440 -46.14 2.15 19.78
C LEU A 440 -46.68 3.36 18.99
N ALA A 441 -46.95 4.48 19.66
CA ALA A 441 -47.34 5.72 19.01
C ALA A 441 -46.26 6.20 18.03
N GLY A 442 -44.99 6.15 18.44
CA GLY A 442 -43.86 6.50 17.58
C GLY A 442 -43.71 5.59 16.35
N ILE A 443 -44.00 4.29 16.48
CA ILE A 443 -44.00 3.35 15.35
C ILE A 443 -45.15 3.64 14.38
N LEU A 444 -46.35 3.93 14.89
CA LEU A 444 -47.51 4.25 14.05
C LEU A 444 -47.34 5.57 13.30
N ASP A 445 -46.58 6.52 13.85
CA ASP A 445 -46.20 7.79 13.20
C ASP A 445 -44.95 7.68 12.30
N ASP A 446 -44.28 6.53 12.25
CA ASP A 446 -43.09 6.35 11.40
C ASP A 446 -43.46 6.42 9.90
N PRO A 447 -42.72 7.18 9.07
CA PRO A 447 -42.95 7.24 7.62
C PRO A 447 -42.97 5.88 6.93
N ALA A 448 -42.21 4.89 7.44
CA ALA A 448 -42.20 3.53 6.93
C ALA A 448 -43.56 2.83 7.07
N VAL A 449 -44.37 3.24 8.05
CA VAL A 449 -45.73 2.75 8.28
C VAL A 449 -46.76 3.64 7.59
N GLN A 450 -46.59 4.97 7.63
CA GLN A 450 -47.53 5.92 7.02
C GLN A 450 -47.49 5.88 5.48
N ASP A 451 -46.30 5.93 4.88
CA ASP A 451 -46.10 5.96 3.42
C ASP A 451 -45.98 4.57 2.79
N PHE A 452 -46.29 3.51 3.57
CA PHE A 452 -46.09 2.12 3.15
C PHE A 452 -46.78 1.79 1.82
N ASP A 453 -47.99 2.31 1.56
CA ASP A 453 -48.74 2.00 0.34
C ASP A 453 -48.03 2.56 -0.91
N SER A 454 -47.51 3.79 -0.82
CA SER A 454 -46.72 4.40 -1.89
C SER A 454 -45.41 3.65 -2.15
N TRP A 455 -44.77 3.18 -1.09
CA TRP A 455 -43.57 2.35 -1.17
C TRP A 455 -43.88 0.98 -1.80
N LEU A 456 -44.97 0.34 -1.38
CA LEU A 456 -45.40 -0.98 -1.86
C LEU A 456 -45.74 -0.93 -3.36
N GLU A 457 -46.42 0.12 -3.82
CA GLU A 457 -46.72 0.30 -5.23
C GLU A 457 -45.43 0.47 -6.07
N SER A 458 -44.48 1.27 -5.57
CA SER A 458 -43.16 1.42 -6.21
C SER A 458 -42.38 0.10 -6.24
N ALA A 459 -42.45 -0.68 -5.16
CA ALA A 459 -41.83 -2.00 -5.06
C ALA A 459 -42.42 -3.00 -6.06
N ARG A 460 -43.76 -3.03 -6.20
CA ARG A 460 -44.47 -3.89 -7.18
C ARG A 460 -44.07 -3.55 -8.62
N GLN A 461 -44.03 -2.27 -8.97
CA GLN A 461 -43.59 -1.81 -10.30
C GLN A 461 -42.14 -2.23 -10.61
N LEU A 462 -41.26 -2.18 -9.61
CA LEU A 462 -39.88 -2.66 -9.75
C LEU A 462 -39.83 -4.18 -9.98
N VAL A 463 -40.58 -4.96 -9.19
CA VAL A 463 -40.64 -6.42 -9.33
C VAL A 463 -41.12 -6.83 -10.72
N GLU A 464 -42.17 -6.20 -11.25
CA GLU A 464 -42.68 -6.47 -12.61
C GLU A 464 -41.60 -6.24 -13.69
N ARG A 465 -40.81 -5.16 -13.56
CA ARG A 465 -39.71 -4.90 -14.50
C ARG A 465 -38.59 -5.93 -14.38
N LEU A 466 -38.29 -6.38 -13.16
CA LEU A 466 -37.25 -7.37 -12.89
C LEU A 466 -37.63 -8.76 -13.44
N GLU A 467 -38.92 -9.13 -13.43
CA GLU A 467 -39.41 -10.41 -13.96
C GLU A 467 -39.15 -10.59 -15.46
N SER A 468 -39.02 -9.48 -16.20
CA SER A 468 -38.66 -9.55 -17.63
C SER A 468 -37.23 -10.07 -17.88
N TYR A 469 -36.38 -10.17 -16.84
CA TYR A 469 -35.00 -10.66 -16.93
C TYR A 469 -34.85 -12.06 -16.31
N ALA A 470 -33.95 -12.87 -16.88
CA ALA A 470 -33.63 -14.19 -16.33
C ALA A 470 -33.13 -14.10 -14.88
N GLN A 471 -33.53 -15.04 -14.02
CA GLN A 471 -33.12 -15.08 -12.60
C GLN A 471 -31.60 -15.16 -12.40
N GLU A 472 -30.87 -15.68 -13.39
CA GLU A 472 -29.41 -15.80 -13.36
C GLU A 472 -28.68 -14.44 -13.30
N ASN A 473 -29.36 -13.34 -13.66
CA ASN A 473 -28.82 -11.98 -13.61
C ASN A 473 -28.72 -11.40 -12.18
N PHE A 474 -29.37 -12.06 -11.21
CA PHE A 474 -29.47 -11.60 -9.83
C PHE A 474 -28.72 -12.55 -8.88
N ALA A 475 -28.27 -12.00 -7.74
CA ALA A 475 -27.63 -12.80 -6.70
C ALA A 475 -28.62 -13.81 -6.09
N PRO A 476 -28.15 -14.93 -5.50
CA PRO A 476 -29.04 -15.91 -4.87
C PRO A 476 -29.95 -15.31 -3.79
N GLU A 477 -29.43 -14.39 -2.97
CA GLU A 477 -30.20 -13.62 -1.97
C GLU A 477 -31.21 -12.64 -2.60
N ASP A 478 -30.97 -12.19 -3.82
CA ASP A 478 -31.80 -11.21 -4.54
C ASP A 478 -32.72 -11.86 -5.59
N ARG A 479 -32.92 -13.18 -5.50
CA ARG A 479 -33.84 -13.86 -6.40
C ARG A 479 -35.25 -13.27 -6.25
N ILE A 480 -35.81 -12.93 -7.41
CA ILE A 480 -37.16 -12.35 -7.52
C ILE A 480 -38.23 -13.37 -7.08
N SER A 481 -37.92 -14.67 -7.15
CA SER A 481 -38.79 -15.75 -6.65
C SER A 481 -39.05 -15.59 -5.15
N GLY A 482 -40.30 -15.29 -4.78
CA GLY A 482 -40.73 -15.09 -3.39
C GLY A 482 -40.91 -13.63 -2.99
N LEU A 483 -40.32 -12.68 -3.73
CA LEU A 483 -40.34 -11.25 -3.38
C LEU A 483 -41.77 -10.67 -3.40
N TYR A 484 -42.62 -11.16 -4.31
CA TYR A 484 -44.04 -10.80 -4.33
C TYR A 484 -44.80 -11.34 -3.11
N ALA A 485 -44.48 -12.56 -2.67
CA ALA A 485 -45.10 -13.16 -1.48
C ALA A 485 -44.64 -12.42 -0.22
N ASP A 486 -43.36 -12.08 -0.11
CA ASP A 486 -42.79 -11.27 0.97
C ASP A 486 -43.50 -9.90 1.08
N LEU A 487 -43.68 -9.22 -0.06
CA LEU A 487 -44.41 -7.93 -0.12
C LEU A 487 -45.89 -8.07 0.25
N GLN A 488 -46.53 -9.18 -0.09
CA GLN A 488 -47.93 -9.46 0.26
C GLN A 488 -48.10 -9.77 1.76
N GLU A 489 -47.16 -10.51 2.37
CA GLU A 489 -47.15 -10.76 3.82
C GLU A 489 -46.92 -9.47 4.61
N MET A 490 -46.03 -8.60 4.11
CA MET A 490 -45.82 -7.27 4.68
C MET A 490 -47.07 -6.38 4.58
N GLU A 491 -47.78 -6.40 3.45
CA GLU A 491 -49.05 -5.68 3.29
C GLU A 491 -50.12 -6.16 4.28
N GLN A 492 -50.22 -7.46 4.50
CA GLN A 492 -51.13 -8.01 5.53
C GLN A 492 -50.75 -7.55 6.94
N THR A 493 -49.46 -7.51 7.25
CA THR A 493 -48.94 -7.07 8.56
C THR A 493 -49.15 -5.57 8.78
N ALA A 494 -48.89 -4.73 7.76
CA ALA A 494 -49.15 -3.30 7.79
C ALA A 494 -50.65 -2.99 8.01
N ASN A 495 -51.52 -3.70 7.28
CA ASN A 495 -52.96 -3.54 7.41
C ASN A 495 -53.46 -4.02 8.78
N ALA A 496 -52.87 -5.09 9.35
CA ALA A 496 -53.20 -5.55 10.70
C ALA A 496 -52.78 -4.52 11.77
N LEU A 497 -51.62 -3.87 11.63
CA LEU A 497 -51.16 -2.80 12.53
C LEU A 497 -52.07 -1.55 12.47
N ARG A 498 -52.41 -1.10 11.25
CA ARG A 498 -53.29 0.06 11.04
C ARG A 498 -54.73 -0.19 11.51
N SER A 499 -55.30 -1.35 11.17
CA SER A 499 -56.66 -1.73 11.59
C SER A 499 -56.78 -2.01 13.09
N SER A 500 -55.68 -2.36 13.76
CA SER A 500 -55.61 -2.44 15.22
C SER A 500 -55.66 -1.05 15.87
N GLY A 501 -55.09 -0.02 15.20
CA GLY A 501 -55.21 1.39 15.58
C GLY A 501 -56.60 2.00 15.34
N GLU A 502 -57.48 1.37 14.55
CA GLU A 502 -58.88 1.81 14.39
C GLU A 502 -59.80 1.30 15.51
N LYS A 503 -59.38 0.25 16.25
CA LYS A 503 -60.10 -0.27 17.42
C LYS A 503 -59.67 0.48 18.69
N LEU A 504 -59.92 1.78 18.72
CA LEU A 504 -59.71 2.61 19.90
C LEU A 504 -60.94 2.54 20.83
N PRO A 505 -60.75 2.47 22.16
CA PRO A 505 -59.49 2.41 22.90
C PRO A 505 -58.83 1.01 22.91
N ILE A 506 -57.50 0.96 22.95
CA ILE A 506 -56.71 -0.29 23.01
C ILE A 506 -56.73 -0.80 24.45
N ALA A 507 -56.96 -2.11 24.64
CA ALA A 507 -56.88 -2.71 25.97
C ALA A 507 -55.44 -2.67 26.52
N GLU A 508 -55.27 -2.35 27.81
CA GLU A 508 -53.96 -2.31 28.49
C GLU A 508 -53.09 -3.57 28.25
N SER A 509 -53.71 -4.76 28.20
CA SER A 509 -53.00 -6.03 27.97
C SER A 509 -52.47 -6.23 26.54
N GLU A 510 -52.89 -5.39 25.61
CA GLU A 510 -52.73 -5.58 24.17
C GLU A 510 -51.61 -4.69 23.58
N ILE A 511 -51.22 -3.64 24.30
CA ILE A 511 -50.20 -2.66 23.88
C ILE A 511 -48.86 -3.34 23.59
N GLY A 512 -48.38 -4.19 24.49
CA GLY A 512 -47.12 -4.91 24.30
C GLY A 512 -47.10 -5.80 23.06
N ARG A 513 -48.22 -6.47 22.75
CA ARG A 513 -48.35 -7.32 21.55
C ARG A 513 -48.34 -6.50 20.27
N GLN A 514 -48.99 -5.34 20.26
CA GLN A 514 -49.00 -4.45 19.10
C GLN A 514 -47.64 -3.77 18.89
N LEU A 515 -46.94 -3.40 19.95
CA LEU A 515 -45.58 -2.88 19.89
C LEU A 515 -44.62 -3.89 19.25
N GLU A 516 -44.66 -5.16 19.68
CA GLU A 516 -43.83 -6.22 19.12
C GLU A 516 -44.11 -6.42 17.62
N ALA A 517 -45.39 -6.48 17.23
CA ALA A 517 -45.78 -6.57 15.82
C ALA A 517 -45.28 -5.37 14.99
N GLY A 518 -45.33 -4.15 15.56
CA GLY A 518 -44.85 -2.93 14.92
C GLY A 518 -43.33 -2.92 14.70
N LEU A 519 -42.56 -3.37 15.70
CA LEU A 519 -41.10 -3.48 15.60
C LEU A 519 -40.68 -4.51 14.54
N VAL A 520 -41.34 -5.68 14.52
CA VAL A 520 -41.10 -6.72 13.50
C VAL A 520 -41.40 -6.18 12.10
N PHE A 521 -42.49 -5.43 11.94
CA PHE A 521 -42.84 -4.81 10.67
C PHE A 521 -41.80 -3.80 10.18
N ILE A 522 -41.37 -2.84 11.02
CA ILE A 522 -40.35 -1.85 10.65
C ILE A 522 -39.05 -2.55 10.24
N GLN A 523 -38.64 -3.59 10.97
CA GLN A 523 -37.44 -4.36 10.63
C GLN A 523 -37.58 -5.04 9.26
N ALA A 524 -38.71 -5.71 9.00
CA ALA A 524 -38.99 -6.32 7.71
C ALA A 524 -39.01 -5.29 6.57
N GLN A 525 -39.63 -4.12 6.80
CA GLN A 525 -39.68 -3.01 5.84
C GLN A 525 -38.29 -2.49 5.48
N ARG A 526 -37.42 -2.34 6.48
CA ARG A 526 -36.06 -1.85 6.27
C ARG A 526 -35.23 -2.83 5.44
N ILE A 527 -35.32 -4.13 5.75
CA ILE A 527 -34.61 -5.19 5.02
C ILE A 527 -35.09 -5.24 3.57
N SER A 528 -36.40 -5.26 3.35
CA SER A 528 -36.99 -5.27 2.00
C SER A 528 -36.64 -4.01 1.21
N SER A 529 -36.62 -2.83 1.85
CA SER A 529 -36.23 -1.57 1.21
C SER A 529 -34.78 -1.58 0.73
N GLN A 530 -33.86 -2.09 1.55
CA GLN A 530 -32.44 -2.22 1.17
C GLN A 530 -32.26 -3.19 0.01
N ARG A 531 -32.95 -4.33 0.05
CA ARG A 531 -32.95 -5.34 -1.01
C ARG A 531 -33.47 -4.76 -2.33
N LEU A 532 -34.63 -4.08 -2.30
CA LEU A 532 -35.22 -3.43 -3.47
C LEU A 532 -34.33 -2.32 -4.05
N ALA A 533 -33.66 -1.53 -3.21
CA ALA A 533 -32.69 -0.53 -3.68
C ALA A 533 -31.49 -1.17 -4.39
N GLY A 534 -31.00 -2.31 -3.89
CA GLY A 534 -29.98 -3.13 -4.54
C GLY A 534 -30.43 -3.64 -5.91
N LEU A 535 -31.64 -4.20 -5.97
CA LEU A 535 -32.28 -4.68 -7.20
C LEU A 535 -32.52 -3.56 -8.22
N GLN A 536 -32.96 -2.38 -7.79
CA GLN A 536 -33.13 -1.20 -8.66
C GLN A 536 -31.80 -0.80 -9.30
N LYS A 537 -30.72 -0.74 -8.51
CA LYS A 537 -29.38 -0.43 -9.02
C LYS A 537 -28.92 -1.48 -10.03
N ARG A 538 -29.18 -2.76 -9.74
CA ARG A 538 -28.84 -3.87 -10.62
C ARG A 538 -29.63 -3.81 -11.93
N LEU A 539 -30.92 -3.51 -11.90
CA LEU A 539 -31.76 -3.34 -13.08
C LEU A 539 -31.21 -2.24 -14.00
N VAL A 540 -30.85 -1.08 -13.44
CA VAL A 540 -30.27 0.03 -14.21
C VAL A 540 -28.96 -0.39 -14.90
N GLN A 541 -28.13 -1.19 -14.23
CA GLN A 541 -26.91 -1.73 -14.83
C GLN A 541 -27.21 -2.68 -15.99
N LEU A 542 -28.15 -3.62 -15.81
CA LEU A 542 -28.56 -4.55 -16.86
C LEU A 542 -29.12 -3.80 -18.08
N GLU A 543 -29.97 -2.78 -17.87
CA GLU A 543 -30.51 -1.95 -18.95
C GLU A 543 -29.42 -1.19 -19.72
N GLN A 544 -28.41 -0.67 -19.01
CA GLN A 544 -27.26 0.01 -19.64
C GLN A 544 -26.40 -0.94 -20.45
N GLU A 545 -26.08 -2.12 -19.92
CA GLU A 545 -25.29 -3.14 -20.61
C GLU A 545 -26.02 -3.70 -21.81
N GLU A 546 -27.32 -3.99 -21.67
CA GLU A 546 -28.18 -4.44 -22.76
C GLU A 546 -28.21 -3.40 -23.89
N ARG A 547 -28.49 -2.13 -23.56
CA ARG A 547 -28.53 -1.05 -24.57
C ARG A 547 -27.19 -0.87 -25.28
N HIS A 548 -26.08 -0.93 -24.53
CA HIS A 548 -24.76 -0.85 -25.12
C HIS A 548 -24.48 -2.03 -26.07
N ALA A 549 -24.83 -3.25 -25.67
CA ALA A 549 -24.66 -4.45 -26.48
C ALA A 549 -25.51 -4.40 -27.76
N PHE A 550 -26.76 -3.94 -27.66
CA PHE A 550 -27.63 -3.72 -28.84
C PHE A 550 -27.00 -2.76 -29.83
N ASN A 551 -26.57 -1.58 -29.38
CA ASN A 551 -25.92 -0.59 -30.23
C ASN A 551 -24.69 -1.17 -30.95
N LEU A 552 -23.85 -1.94 -30.24
CA LEU A 552 -22.70 -2.61 -30.85
C LEU A 552 -23.11 -3.60 -31.95
N THR A 553 -24.12 -4.43 -31.70
CA THR A 553 -24.60 -5.39 -32.70
C THR A 553 -25.26 -4.71 -33.89
N GLU A 554 -26.00 -3.61 -33.67
CA GLU A 554 -26.64 -2.84 -34.72
C GLU A 554 -25.60 -2.14 -35.61
N ASP A 555 -24.61 -1.47 -35.01
CA ASP A 555 -23.49 -0.87 -35.72
C ASP A 555 -22.72 -1.91 -36.55
N ALA A 556 -22.46 -3.09 -35.96
CA ALA A 556 -21.82 -4.21 -36.64
C ALA A 556 -22.63 -4.70 -37.85
N GLN A 557 -23.94 -4.86 -37.68
CA GLN A 557 -24.84 -5.31 -38.72
C GLN A 557 -24.92 -4.27 -39.86
N MET A 558 -25.04 -2.99 -39.52
CA MET A 558 -25.08 -1.90 -40.50
C MET A 558 -23.79 -1.85 -41.31
N ALA A 559 -22.62 -1.90 -40.67
CA ALA A 559 -21.35 -1.88 -41.39
C ALA A 559 -21.16 -3.10 -42.31
N LEU A 560 -21.48 -4.30 -41.82
CA LEU A 560 -21.42 -5.52 -42.64
C LEU A 560 -22.36 -5.44 -43.83
N SER A 561 -23.56 -4.85 -43.68
CA SER A 561 -24.51 -4.68 -44.79
C SER A 561 -24.01 -3.72 -45.87
N GLN A 562 -23.38 -2.62 -45.46
CA GLN A 562 -22.79 -1.65 -46.40
C GLN A 562 -21.55 -2.21 -47.09
N ILE A 563 -20.69 -2.92 -46.35
CA ILE A 563 -19.55 -3.66 -46.94
C ILE A 563 -20.06 -4.72 -47.92
N ALA A 564 -21.14 -5.44 -47.61
CA ALA A 564 -21.75 -6.42 -48.52
C ALA A 564 -22.15 -5.81 -49.87
N PHE A 565 -22.65 -4.57 -49.87
CA PHE A 565 -22.98 -3.86 -51.10
C PHE A 565 -21.73 -3.56 -51.94
N LEU A 566 -20.64 -3.13 -51.30
CA LEU A 566 -19.36 -2.87 -51.97
C LEU A 566 -18.73 -4.16 -52.50
N VAL A 567 -18.78 -5.26 -51.73
CA VAL A 567 -18.29 -6.58 -52.13
C VAL A 567 -18.98 -7.09 -53.40
N ARG A 568 -20.27 -6.75 -53.61
CA ARG A 568 -21.00 -7.13 -54.84
C ARG A 568 -20.55 -6.38 -56.09
N SER A 569 -20.04 -5.15 -55.94
CA SER A 569 -19.62 -4.29 -57.05
C SER A 569 -18.11 -4.30 -57.29
N ASN A 570 -17.34 -4.98 -56.43
CA ASN A 570 -15.89 -5.07 -56.51
C ASN A 570 -15.47 -6.55 -56.50
N SER A 571 -14.98 -7.05 -57.65
CA SER A 571 -14.67 -8.48 -57.81
C SER A 571 -13.49 -8.95 -56.94
N PHE A 572 -12.55 -8.05 -56.60
CA PHE A 572 -11.48 -8.37 -55.66
C PHE A 572 -12.03 -8.57 -54.25
N LEU A 573 -12.87 -7.64 -53.77
CA LEU A 573 -13.52 -7.77 -52.47
C LEU A 573 -14.44 -8.99 -52.40
N ALA A 574 -15.10 -9.38 -53.49
CA ALA A 574 -15.85 -10.64 -53.59
C ALA A 574 -14.98 -11.86 -53.28
N GLY A 575 -13.73 -11.87 -53.73
CA GLY A 575 -12.75 -12.92 -53.40
C GLY A 575 -12.24 -12.84 -51.97
N ALA A 576 -11.94 -11.63 -51.47
CA ALA A 576 -11.32 -11.42 -50.15
C ALA A 576 -12.29 -11.58 -48.97
N ALA A 577 -13.52 -11.07 -49.10
CA ALA A 577 -14.52 -11.02 -48.03
C ALA A 577 -15.70 -12.00 -48.23
N GLY A 578 -15.92 -12.50 -49.46
CA GLY A 578 -17.15 -13.22 -49.81
C GLY A 578 -17.45 -14.49 -49.00
N LYS A 579 -16.42 -15.17 -48.48
CA LYS A 579 -16.59 -16.37 -47.64
C LYS A 579 -16.92 -16.05 -46.18
N SER A 580 -16.23 -15.09 -45.57
CA SER A 580 -16.34 -14.79 -44.13
C SER A 580 -17.41 -13.74 -43.81
N LEU A 581 -17.82 -12.92 -44.78
CA LEU A 581 -18.86 -11.91 -44.59
C LEU A 581 -20.23 -12.52 -44.19
N PRO A 582 -20.77 -13.57 -44.86
CA PRO A 582 -22.04 -14.17 -44.46
C PRO A 582 -21.98 -14.82 -43.07
N ASP A 583 -20.84 -15.42 -42.72
CA ASP A 583 -20.64 -16.05 -41.41
C ASP A 583 -20.69 -15.00 -40.29
N LEU A 584 -19.99 -13.87 -40.47
CA LEU A 584 -20.02 -12.76 -39.52
C LEU A 584 -21.40 -12.11 -39.41
N GLN A 585 -22.13 -11.95 -40.53
CA GLN A 585 -23.51 -11.45 -40.51
C GLN A 585 -24.44 -12.39 -39.72
N ASN A 586 -24.28 -13.70 -39.89
CA ASN A 586 -25.06 -14.69 -39.15
C ASN A 586 -24.71 -14.71 -37.66
N GLU A 587 -23.44 -14.56 -37.30
CA GLU A 587 -23.01 -14.45 -35.90
C GLU A 587 -23.58 -13.19 -35.22
N VAL A 588 -23.46 -12.01 -35.85
CA VAL A 588 -24.03 -10.75 -35.33
C VAL A 588 -25.54 -10.89 -35.14
N LYS A 589 -26.25 -11.44 -36.14
CA LYS A 589 -27.69 -11.67 -36.06
C LYS A 589 -28.08 -12.62 -34.92
N ARG A 590 -27.32 -13.72 -34.72
CA ARG A 590 -27.57 -14.66 -33.61
C ARG A 590 -27.42 -13.99 -32.26
N VAL A 591 -26.39 -13.14 -32.08
CA VAL A 591 -26.20 -12.41 -30.83
C VAL A 591 -27.28 -11.33 -30.64
N GLY A 592 -27.71 -10.65 -31.69
CA GLY A 592 -28.85 -9.72 -31.64
C GLY A 592 -30.13 -10.41 -31.14
N ILE A 593 -30.48 -11.56 -31.73
CA ILE A 593 -31.65 -12.36 -31.29
C ILE A 593 -31.48 -12.83 -29.83
N ALA A 594 -30.27 -13.18 -29.41
CA ALA A 594 -30.01 -13.58 -28.03
C ALA A 594 -30.19 -12.42 -27.04
N LEU A 595 -29.81 -11.19 -27.43
CA LEU A 595 -30.01 -9.97 -26.65
C LEU A 595 -31.50 -9.60 -26.52
N GLU A 596 -32.30 -9.79 -27.56
CA GLU A 596 -33.76 -9.57 -27.52
C GLU A 596 -34.48 -10.49 -26.52
N ASN A 597 -33.94 -11.68 -26.27
CA ASN A 597 -34.53 -12.63 -25.33
C ASN A 597 -34.03 -12.43 -23.89
N ARG A 598 -34.57 -11.45 -23.17
CA ARG A 598 -34.18 -11.11 -21.78
C ARG A 598 -34.40 -12.25 -20.76
N GLU A 599 -35.36 -13.13 -21.02
CA GLU A 599 -35.78 -14.20 -20.11
C GLU A 599 -34.78 -15.35 -19.98
N LYS A 600 -33.80 -15.44 -20.89
CA LYS A 600 -32.82 -16.56 -20.92
C LYS A 600 -31.39 -16.08 -20.84
N GLY A 601 -30.62 -16.61 -19.88
CA GLY A 601 -29.19 -16.36 -19.75
C GLY A 601 -28.86 -14.96 -19.20
N ARG A 602 -27.58 -14.77 -18.86
CA ARG A 602 -27.08 -13.51 -18.32
C ARG A 602 -26.86 -12.44 -19.40
N ILE A 603 -27.28 -11.20 -19.12
CA ILE A 603 -27.07 -10.06 -20.02
C ILE A 603 -25.58 -9.76 -20.17
N GLU A 604 -24.78 -9.87 -19.10
CA GLU A 604 -23.33 -9.66 -19.15
C GLU A 604 -22.66 -10.60 -20.17
N ASP A 605 -23.07 -11.87 -20.17
CA ASP A 605 -22.48 -12.88 -21.04
C ASP A 605 -22.86 -12.60 -22.50
N LYS A 606 -24.09 -12.18 -22.76
CA LYS A 606 -24.54 -11.76 -24.09
C LYS A 606 -23.84 -10.48 -24.55
N ALA A 607 -23.67 -9.49 -23.67
CA ALA A 607 -22.94 -8.26 -23.95
C ALA A 607 -21.47 -8.53 -24.26
N ARG A 608 -20.83 -9.45 -23.54
CA ARG A 608 -19.47 -9.94 -23.85
C ARG A 608 -19.40 -10.61 -25.22
N LEU A 609 -20.36 -11.47 -25.55
CA LEU A 609 -20.45 -12.09 -26.87
C LEU A 609 -20.65 -11.04 -27.97
N ALA A 610 -21.49 -10.03 -27.76
CA ALA A 610 -21.69 -8.91 -28.69
C ALA A 610 -20.39 -8.12 -28.92
N GLY A 611 -19.68 -7.77 -27.85
CA GLY A 611 -18.37 -7.13 -27.93
C GLY A 611 -17.33 -7.99 -28.66
N ALA A 612 -17.30 -9.29 -28.41
CA ALA A 612 -16.37 -10.22 -29.05
C ALA A 612 -16.64 -10.37 -30.55
N VAL A 613 -17.91 -10.54 -30.96
CA VAL A 613 -18.30 -10.60 -32.37
C VAL A 613 -17.99 -9.27 -33.06
N THR A 614 -18.33 -8.13 -32.46
CA THR A 614 -18.06 -6.80 -33.04
C THR A 614 -16.57 -6.56 -33.25
N LYS A 615 -15.72 -6.99 -32.31
CA LYS A 615 -14.25 -6.94 -32.49
C LYS A 615 -13.77 -7.82 -33.64
N ARG A 616 -14.34 -9.01 -33.83
CA ARG A 616 -14.04 -9.88 -34.98
C ARG A 616 -14.46 -9.23 -36.30
N VAL A 617 -15.63 -8.60 -36.33
CA VAL A 617 -16.11 -7.82 -37.49
C VAL A 617 -15.15 -6.68 -37.82
N LEU A 618 -14.74 -5.90 -36.82
CA LEU A 618 -13.77 -4.81 -37.01
C LEU A 618 -12.45 -5.32 -37.57
N SER A 619 -11.89 -6.38 -36.97
CA SER A 619 -10.63 -6.98 -37.44
C SER A 619 -10.74 -7.49 -38.87
N ALA A 620 -11.83 -8.18 -39.23
CA ALA A 620 -12.03 -8.70 -40.58
C ALA A 620 -12.19 -7.56 -41.60
N ALA A 621 -12.98 -6.54 -41.26
CA ALA A 621 -13.16 -5.34 -42.09
C ALA A 621 -11.83 -4.61 -42.33
N MET A 622 -11.00 -4.43 -41.30
CA MET A 622 -9.68 -3.82 -41.46
C MET A 622 -8.77 -4.66 -42.38
N GLN A 623 -8.76 -5.99 -42.22
CA GLN A 623 -7.98 -6.88 -43.07
C GLN A 623 -8.40 -6.79 -44.54
N TRP A 624 -9.71 -6.76 -44.83
CA TRP A 624 -10.19 -6.60 -46.21
C TRP A 624 -9.83 -5.21 -46.79
N LEU A 625 -9.90 -4.16 -45.99
CA LEU A 625 -9.56 -2.79 -46.41
C LEU A 625 -8.05 -2.64 -46.72
N VAL A 626 -7.21 -3.31 -45.93
CA VAL A 626 -5.76 -3.40 -46.15
C VAL A 626 -5.48 -4.16 -47.44
N ALA A 627 -6.06 -5.35 -47.61
CA ALA A 627 -5.90 -6.15 -48.82
C ALA A 627 -6.30 -5.37 -50.08
N LEU A 628 -7.40 -4.60 -50.00
CA LEU A 628 -7.83 -3.73 -51.10
C LEU A 628 -6.82 -2.61 -51.40
N GLY A 629 -6.22 -2.00 -50.37
CA GLY A 629 -5.17 -1.00 -50.55
C GLY A 629 -3.93 -1.57 -51.25
N GLN A 630 -3.49 -2.77 -50.86
CA GLN A 630 -2.36 -3.46 -51.49
C GLN A 630 -2.65 -3.80 -52.95
N GLU A 631 -3.87 -4.26 -53.25
CA GLU A 631 -4.29 -4.53 -54.63
C GLU A 631 -4.32 -3.26 -55.49
N ILE A 632 -4.81 -2.13 -54.95
CA ILE A 632 -4.76 -0.84 -55.66
C ILE A 632 -3.33 -0.45 -56.01
N GLN A 633 -2.40 -0.62 -55.07
CA GLN A 633 -0.98 -0.34 -55.30
C GLN A 633 -0.41 -1.25 -56.39
N ALA A 634 -0.73 -2.54 -56.38
CA ALA A 634 -0.31 -3.49 -57.42
C ALA A 634 -0.87 -3.11 -58.81
N GLN A 635 -2.15 -2.75 -58.90
CA GLN A 635 -2.77 -2.29 -60.15
C GLN A 635 -2.12 -0.99 -60.66
N SER A 636 -1.84 -0.06 -59.76
CA SER A 636 -1.20 1.21 -60.11
C SER A 636 0.24 1.02 -60.61
N GLN A 637 1.00 0.11 -60.00
CA GLN A 637 2.33 -0.28 -60.48
C GLN A 637 2.28 -0.96 -61.86
N ALA A 638 1.30 -1.84 -62.09
CA ALA A 638 1.10 -2.47 -63.39
C ALA A 638 0.77 -1.44 -64.48
N ILE A 639 -0.09 -0.46 -64.16
CA ILE A 639 -0.42 0.66 -65.06
C ILE A 639 0.81 1.52 -65.36
N ALA A 640 1.59 1.88 -64.33
CA ALA A 640 2.82 2.65 -64.48
C ALA A 640 3.85 1.92 -65.37
N ALA A 641 3.97 0.60 -65.24
CA ALA A 641 4.86 -0.21 -66.08
C ALA A 641 4.44 -0.19 -67.57
N VAL A 642 3.13 -0.21 -67.85
CA VAL A 642 2.61 -0.09 -69.22
C VAL A 642 2.92 1.28 -69.81
N VAL A 643 2.73 2.37 -69.06
CA VAL A 643 3.08 3.73 -69.51
C VAL A 643 4.58 3.85 -69.75
N ALA A 644 5.41 3.36 -68.84
CA ALA A 644 6.87 3.36 -68.99
C ALA A 644 7.36 2.56 -70.22
N ALA A 645 6.59 1.56 -70.68
CA ALA A 645 6.89 0.82 -71.91
C ALA A 645 6.51 1.59 -73.19
N LEU A 646 5.54 2.52 -73.12
CA LEU A 646 5.08 3.33 -74.24
C LEU A 646 5.85 4.65 -74.39
N ASP A 647 6.26 5.27 -73.29
CA ASP A 647 7.04 6.52 -73.26
C ASP A 647 8.30 6.51 -74.18
N PRO A 648 9.11 5.44 -74.28
CA PRO A 648 10.27 5.43 -75.18
C PRO A 648 9.91 5.30 -76.68
N ILE A 649 8.67 4.94 -77.01
CA ILE A 649 8.20 4.79 -78.40
C ILE A 649 7.79 6.16 -78.97
N ALA A 650 6.89 6.87 -78.28
CA ALA A 650 6.45 8.21 -78.66
C ALA A 650 5.72 8.91 -77.51
N SER A 651 5.63 10.24 -77.58
CA SER A 651 4.75 11.01 -76.69
C SER A 651 3.31 10.90 -77.18
N LEU A 652 2.48 10.11 -76.47
CA LEU A 652 1.08 9.90 -76.86
C LEU A 652 0.14 10.93 -76.22
N GLU A 653 -0.75 11.53 -77.03
CA GLU A 653 -1.81 12.49 -76.60
C GLU A 653 -3.20 11.84 -76.47
N GLU A 654 -3.26 10.60 -76.01
CA GLU A 654 -4.53 9.93 -75.76
C GLU A 654 -5.16 10.40 -74.45
N GLY A 655 -6.48 10.64 -74.46
CA GLY A 655 -7.24 10.95 -73.25
C GLY A 655 -7.00 9.94 -72.14
N ALA A 656 -6.97 8.65 -72.49
CA ALA A 656 -6.65 7.56 -71.56
C ALA A 656 -5.25 7.69 -70.93
N ILE A 657 -4.22 8.11 -71.67
CA ILE A 657 -2.85 8.26 -71.14
C ILE A 657 -2.74 9.50 -70.25
N SER A 658 -3.44 10.58 -70.59
CA SER A 658 -3.53 11.76 -69.72
C SER A 658 -4.26 11.45 -68.40
N GLU A 659 -5.35 10.67 -68.46
CA GLU A 659 -6.10 10.20 -67.30
C GLU A 659 -5.23 9.31 -66.40
N VAL A 660 -4.40 8.45 -66.99
CA VAL A 660 -3.44 7.60 -66.25
C VAL A 660 -2.40 8.43 -65.53
N ARG A 661 -1.76 9.37 -66.25
CA ARG A 661 -0.72 10.22 -65.67
C ARG A 661 -1.31 11.07 -64.55
N GLY A 662 -2.54 11.59 -64.72
CA GLY A 662 -3.29 12.27 -63.67
C GLY A 662 -3.61 11.37 -62.48
N MET A 663 -4.10 10.15 -62.73
CA MET A 663 -4.42 9.17 -61.69
C MET A 663 -3.18 8.77 -60.88
N LEU A 664 -2.07 8.43 -61.56
CA LEU A 664 -0.79 8.08 -60.92
C LEU A 664 -0.16 9.26 -60.18
N ALA A 665 -0.34 10.50 -60.65
CA ALA A 665 0.08 11.69 -59.91
C ALA A 665 -0.77 11.94 -58.66
N SER A 666 -2.05 11.56 -58.71
CA SER A 666 -3.00 11.65 -57.58
C SER A 666 -3.04 10.40 -56.70
N LEU A 667 -2.02 9.54 -56.76
CA LEU A 667 -2.03 8.26 -56.05
C LEU A 667 -2.25 8.49 -54.54
N PRO A 668 -3.34 7.99 -53.95
CA PRO A 668 -3.55 8.14 -52.53
C PRO A 668 -2.48 7.37 -51.77
N ALA A 669 -1.79 8.03 -50.84
CA ALA A 669 -0.89 7.37 -49.92
C ALA A 669 -1.72 6.58 -48.89
N TYR A 670 -2.11 5.35 -49.23
CA TYR A 670 -2.79 4.49 -48.29
C TYR A 670 -1.81 4.08 -47.19
N PRO A 671 -2.12 4.33 -45.91
CA PRO A 671 -1.20 4.04 -44.82
C PRO A 671 -0.89 2.54 -44.74
N PRO A 672 0.36 2.18 -44.40
CA PRO A 672 0.76 0.79 -44.18
C PRO A 672 -0.03 0.17 -43.02
N ASP A 673 -0.17 -1.16 -43.05
CA ASP A 673 -0.99 -2.00 -42.16
C ASP A 673 -0.95 -1.60 -40.66
N ALA A 674 0.20 -1.11 -40.19
CA ALA A 674 0.42 -0.72 -38.80
C ALA A 674 -0.33 0.56 -38.36
N SER A 675 -0.57 1.53 -39.26
CA SER A 675 -1.16 2.82 -38.88
C SER A 675 -2.66 2.71 -38.63
N LEU A 676 -3.38 1.97 -39.47
CA LEU A 676 -4.81 1.71 -39.30
C LEU A 676 -5.09 0.82 -38.08
N ALA A 677 -4.19 -0.13 -37.79
CA ALA A 677 -4.26 -0.99 -36.61
C ALA A 677 -4.07 -0.23 -35.29
N GLN A 678 -3.25 0.82 -35.27
CA GLN A 678 -2.99 1.63 -34.07
C GLN A 678 -4.10 2.64 -33.76
N GLU A 679 -4.85 3.12 -34.77
CA GLU A 679 -5.86 4.17 -34.57
C GLU A 679 -7.21 3.67 -34.04
N GLY A 680 -7.45 2.35 -33.97
CA GLY A 680 -8.67 1.80 -33.37
C GLY A 680 -9.97 2.41 -33.93
N LEU A 681 -10.01 2.64 -35.25
CA LEU A 681 -11.12 3.34 -35.89
C LEU A 681 -12.45 2.61 -35.64
N PRO A 682 -13.51 3.31 -35.20
CA PRO A 682 -14.82 2.71 -35.03
C PRO A 682 -15.36 2.23 -36.39
N LEU A 683 -16.18 1.17 -36.35
CA LEU A 683 -16.71 0.49 -37.55
C LEU A 683 -17.35 1.45 -38.57
N VAL A 684 -18.05 2.48 -38.07
CA VAL A 684 -18.71 3.52 -38.87
C VAL A 684 -17.72 4.31 -39.73
N ARG A 685 -16.48 4.53 -39.26
CA ARG A 685 -15.45 5.24 -40.03
C ARG A 685 -14.77 4.38 -41.09
N LEU A 686 -14.89 3.05 -41.02
CA LEU A 686 -14.34 2.18 -42.06
C LEU A 686 -15.16 2.23 -43.34
N ILE A 687 -16.46 2.50 -43.27
CA ILE A 687 -17.33 2.42 -44.45
C ILE A 687 -16.99 3.47 -45.53
N PRO A 688 -16.79 4.76 -45.18
CA PRO A 688 -16.33 5.76 -46.15
C PRO A 688 -14.98 5.39 -46.78
N GLU A 689 -14.05 4.85 -46.00
CA GLU A 689 -12.74 4.39 -46.48
C GLU A 689 -12.87 3.22 -47.46
N PHE A 690 -13.72 2.23 -47.14
CA PHE A 690 -14.03 1.12 -48.04
C PHE A 690 -14.59 1.61 -49.38
N LYS A 691 -15.52 2.57 -49.34
CA LYS A 691 -16.10 3.15 -50.54
C LYS A 691 -15.03 3.89 -51.36
N GLN A 692 -14.26 4.77 -50.74
CA GLN A 692 -13.21 5.53 -51.42
C GLN A 692 -12.17 4.63 -52.10
N ARG A 693 -11.69 3.60 -51.40
CA ARG A 693 -10.74 2.63 -51.96
C ARG A 693 -11.38 1.77 -53.05
N SER A 694 -12.62 1.34 -52.87
CA SER A 694 -13.33 0.55 -53.89
C SER A 694 -13.54 1.35 -55.17
N ASP A 695 -13.97 2.60 -55.06
CA ASP A 695 -14.15 3.51 -56.21
C ASP A 695 -12.82 3.75 -56.93
N PHE A 696 -11.73 3.96 -56.19
CA PHE A 696 -10.40 4.14 -56.77
C PHE A 696 -9.88 2.86 -57.45
N TRP A 697 -10.11 1.69 -56.85
CA TRP A 697 -9.79 0.40 -57.47
C TRP A 697 -10.54 0.20 -58.79
N GLN A 698 -11.84 0.52 -58.84
CA GLN A 698 -12.63 0.43 -60.07
C GLN A 698 -12.06 1.36 -61.16
N ARG A 699 -11.64 2.58 -60.80
CA ARG A 699 -10.94 3.48 -61.73
C ARG A 699 -9.64 2.87 -62.23
N CYS A 700 -8.80 2.29 -61.37
CA CYS A 700 -7.57 1.61 -61.77
C CYS A 700 -7.84 0.49 -62.78
N VAL A 701 -8.85 -0.34 -62.55
CA VAL A 701 -9.22 -1.43 -63.47
C VAL A 701 -9.71 -0.89 -64.81
N GLY A 702 -10.57 0.13 -64.81
CA GLY A 702 -11.07 0.77 -66.03
C GLY A 702 -9.95 1.38 -66.86
N VAL A 703 -9.09 2.17 -66.21
CA VAL A 703 -7.94 2.82 -66.82
C VAL A 703 -6.93 1.80 -67.36
N ARG A 704 -6.61 0.75 -66.59
CA ARG A 704 -5.72 -0.33 -67.04
C ARG A 704 -6.23 -0.99 -68.31
N LYS A 705 -7.53 -1.27 -68.39
CA LYS A 705 -8.13 -1.86 -69.59
C LYS A 705 -7.99 -0.94 -70.80
N ALA A 706 -8.31 0.35 -70.63
CA ALA A 706 -8.20 1.34 -71.71
C ALA A 706 -6.77 1.48 -72.25
N ILE A 707 -5.75 1.49 -71.38
CA ILE A 707 -4.36 1.55 -71.86
C ILE A 707 -3.94 0.26 -72.55
N LEU A 708 -4.33 -0.92 -72.04
CA LEU A 708 -3.93 -2.19 -72.66
C LEU A 708 -4.47 -2.32 -74.09
N GLU A 709 -5.63 -1.72 -74.38
CA GLU A 709 -6.18 -1.62 -75.74
C GLU A 709 -5.34 -0.73 -76.66
N ILE A 710 -4.63 0.27 -76.12
CA ILE A 710 -3.70 1.16 -76.84
C ILE A 710 -2.30 0.55 -76.96
N GLU A 711 -1.81 -0.10 -75.89
CA GLU A 711 -0.43 -0.59 -75.80
C GLU A 711 -0.14 -1.65 -76.87
N ALA A 712 -1.03 -2.63 -77.01
CA ALA A 712 -0.79 -3.79 -77.87
C ALA A 712 -0.65 -3.43 -79.36
N PRO A 713 -1.51 -2.59 -79.97
CA PRO A 713 -1.33 -2.11 -81.34
C PRO A 713 -0.04 -1.31 -81.54
N VAL A 714 0.25 -0.35 -80.66
CA VAL A 714 1.42 0.54 -80.79
C VAL A 714 2.71 -0.26 -80.70
N ARG A 715 2.84 -1.15 -79.71
CA ARG A 715 4.05 -1.98 -79.56
C ARG A 715 4.25 -2.93 -80.73
N ARG A 716 3.16 -3.51 -81.25
CA ARG A 716 3.23 -4.40 -82.43
C ARG A 716 3.71 -3.64 -83.67
N ALA A 717 3.12 -2.48 -83.96
CA ALA A 717 3.51 -1.66 -85.10
C ALA A 717 4.97 -1.19 -85.00
N HIS A 718 5.40 -0.78 -83.80
CA HIS A 718 6.78 -0.37 -83.55
C HIS A 718 7.76 -1.53 -83.76
N ALA A 719 7.44 -2.73 -83.25
CA ALA A 719 8.28 -3.91 -83.44
C ALA A 719 8.43 -4.29 -84.92
N GLN A 720 7.33 -4.30 -85.68
CA GLN A 720 7.34 -4.60 -87.12
C GLN A 720 8.20 -3.60 -87.90
N ALA A 721 8.03 -2.31 -87.61
CA ALA A 721 8.75 -1.27 -88.31
C ALA A 721 10.25 -1.28 -87.93
N ALA A 722 10.60 -1.66 -86.69
CA ALA A 722 11.99 -1.78 -86.24
C ALA A 722 12.68 -3.01 -86.86
N GLU A 723 11.94 -4.10 -87.02
CA GLU A 723 12.41 -5.27 -87.76
C GLU A 723 12.67 -4.93 -89.23
N ALA A 724 11.75 -4.21 -89.89
CA ALA A 724 11.91 -3.77 -91.28
C ALA A 724 13.13 -2.85 -91.46
N GLN A 725 13.33 -1.90 -90.53
CA GLN A 725 14.52 -1.05 -90.46
C GLN A 725 15.80 -1.89 -90.39
N GLN A 726 15.87 -2.85 -89.46
CA GLN A 726 17.04 -3.71 -89.31
C GLN A 726 17.31 -4.52 -90.58
N GLN A 727 16.27 -5.06 -91.22
CA GLN A 727 16.40 -5.87 -92.43
C GLN A 727 16.91 -5.04 -93.63
N VAL A 728 16.48 -3.79 -93.80
CA VAL A 728 16.96 -2.95 -94.91
C VAL A 728 18.42 -2.54 -94.72
N HIS A 729 18.83 -2.19 -93.49
CA HIS A 729 20.23 -1.89 -93.17
C HIS A 729 21.12 -3.10 -93.43
N GLN A 730 20.70 -4.29 -92.99
CA GLN A 730 21.42 -5.54 -93.29
C GLN A 730 21.49 -5.83 -94.79
N ALA A 731 20.42 -5.59 -95.56
CA ALA A 731 20.43 -5.78 -97.00
C ALA A 731 21.38 -4.81 -97.70
N LEU A 732 21.38 -3.54 -97.30
CA LEU A 732 22.31 -2.52 -97.81
C LEU A 732 23.76 -2.86 -97.52
N ASP A 733 24.07 -3.25 -96.27
CA ASP A 733 25.42 -3.62 -95.86
C ASP A 733 25.92 -4.85 -96.63
N THR A 734 25.06 -5.88 -96.76
CA THR A 734 25.38 -7.11 -97.49
C THR A 734 25.61 -6.84 -98.98
N ALA A 735 24.72 -6.09 -99.62
CA ALA A 735 24.83 -5.75 -101.04
C ALA A 735 26.07 -4.89 -101.30
N THR A 736 26.36 -3.91 -100.43
CA THR A 736 27.57 -3.07 -100.55
C THR A 736 28.84 -3.90 -100.39
N ALA A 737 28.92 -4.75 -99.36
CA ALA A 737 30.09 -5.59 -99.13
C ALA A 737 30.34 -6.54 -100.31
N TRP A 738 29.27 -7.15 -100.84
CA TRP A 738 29.34 -8.04 -102.00
C TRP A 738 29.83 -7.31 -103.26
N MET A 739 29.31 -6.12 -103.56
CA MET A 739 29.77 -5.30 -104.70
C MET A 739 31.22 -4.82 -104.52
N ALA A 740 31.61 -4.44 -103.30
CA ALA A 740 32.98 -3.99 -103.01
C ALA A 740 34.01 -5.11 -103.23
N GLN A 741 33.67 -6.35 -102.87
CA GLN A 741 34.53 -7.52 -103.09
C GLN A 741 34.80 -7.79 -104.59
N ARG A 742 33.85 -7.44 -105.47
CA ARG A 742 33.93 -7.65 -106.93
C ARG A 742 34.27 -6.39 -107.74
N SER A 743 34.63 -5.31 -107.06
CA SER A 743 34.70 -3.93 -107.58
C SER A 743 35.64 -3.66 -108.77
N SER A 744 36.51 -4.61 -109.16
CA SER A 744 37.51 -4.37 -110.20
C SER A 744 37.23 -5.10 -111.52
N TRP A 745 36.55 -6.24 -111.46
CA TRP A 745 36.14 -7.07 -112.59
C TRP A 745 35.37 -8.28 -112.02
N PRO A 746 34.23 -8.70 -112.59
CA PRO A 746 33.57 -8.19 -113.81
C PRO A 746 32.91 -6.83 -113.60
N PRO A 747 32.67 -6.05 -114.67
CA PRO A 747 32.06 -4.74 -114.57
C PRO A 747 30.56 -4.80 -114.22
N ASN A 748 30.10 -3.81 -113.45
CA ASN A 748 28.68 -3.50 -113.21
C ASN A 748 28.48 -1.97 -113.21
N GLY A 749 27.26 -1.51 -113.47
CA GLY A 749 26.88 -0.09 -113.50
C GLY A 749 26.02 0.35 -112.31
N VAL A 750 25.81 -0.50 -111.31
CA VAL A 750 24.86 -0.26 -110.21
C VAL A 750 25.49 0.55 -109.09
N ASN A 751 24.74 1.54 -108.57
CA ASN A 751 25.13 2.36 -107.42
C ASN A 751 23.98 2.44 -106.40
N LEU A 752 24.25 2.16 -105.12
CA LEU A 752 23.27 2.14 -104.03
C LEU A 752 23.20 3.44 -103.19
N GLN A 753 23.75 4.56 -103.68
CA GLN A 753 23.76 5.82 -102.91
C GLN A 753 22.36 6.40 -102.72
N GLU A 754 21.47 6.25 -103.71
CA GLU A 754 20.08 6.73 -103.62
C GLU A 754 19.33 5.98 -102.53
N GLU A 755 19.41 4.65 -102.51
CA GLU A 755 18.76 3.82 -101.50
C GLU A 755 19.32 4.07 -100.09
N ARG A 756 20.63 4.36 -99.96
CA ARG A 756 21.25 4.75 -98.68
C ARG A 756 20.75 6.12 -98.18
N ALA A 757 20.62 7.09 -99.07
CA ALA A 757 20.09 8.41 -98.71
C ALA A 757 18.63 8.29 -98.26
N GLU A 758 17.81 7.53 -99.00
CA GLU A 758 16.40 7.31 -98.66
C GLU A 758 16.22 6.59 -97.32
N VAL A 759 17.01 5.55 -97.01
CA VAL A 759 16.99 4.92 -95.67
C VAL A 759 17.35 5.93 -94.57
N GLY A 760 18.37 6.76 -94.80
CA GLY A 760 18.75 7.83 -93.87
C GLY A 760 17.64 8.85 -93.63
N GLU A 761 16.85 9.20 -94.65
CA GLU A 761 15.69 10.08 -94.51
C GLU A 761 14.54 9.45 -93.72
N ILE A 762 14.27 8.15 -93.91
CA ILE A 762 13.24 7.44 -93.13
C ILE A 762 13.71 7.31 -91.67
N ASP A 763 14.98 7.00 -91.43
CA ASP A 763 15.57 6.91 -90.08
C ASP A 763 15.45 8.25 -89.33
N GLN A 764 15.74 9.37 -89.99
CA GLN A 764 15.59 10.70 -89.40
C GLN A 764 14.13 11.02 -89.07
N ARG A 765 13.18 10.69 -89.97
CA ARG A 765 11.74 10.87 -89.72
C ARG A 765 11.26 10.03 -88.55
N TRP A 766 11.71 8.78 -88.44
CA TRP A 766 11.44 7.94 -87.28
C TRP A 766 11.96 8.55 -85.99
N GLN A 767 13.21 9.02 -85.94
CA GLN A 767 13.76 9.62 -84.70
C GLN A 767 13.03 10.91 -84.33
N ALA A 768 12.68 11.75 -85.32
CA ALA A 768 11.91 12.97 -85.08
C ALA A 768 10.52 12.68 -84.49
N GLN A 769 9.91 11.56 -84.87
CA GLN A 769 8.60 11.14 -84.37
C GLN A 769 8.57 10.93 -82.86
N LYS A 770 9.65 10.44 -82.25
CA LYS A 770 9.72 10.20 -80.79
C LYS A 770 9.47 11.45 -79.96
N SER A 771 9.83 12.62 -80.51
CA SER A 771 9.72 13.91 -79.82
C SER A 771 8.40 14.65 -80.07
N LYS A 772 7.54 14.14 -80.98
CA LYS A 772 6.28 14.79 -81.34
C LYS A 772 5.10 14.15 -80.59
N PRO A 773 4.18 14.97 -80.04
CA PRO A 773 2.93 14.45 -79.52
C PRO A 773 2.03 13.93 -80.64
N VAL A 774 1.59 12.67 -80.57
CA VAL A 774 0.75 12.03 -81.60
C VAL A 774 -0.27 11.06 -80.97
N ASN A 775 -1.42 10.88 -81.61
CA ASN A 775 -2.43 9.89 -81.19
C ASN A 775 -2.02 8.46 -81.51
N ALA A 776 -2.50 7.47 -80.77
CA ALA A 776 -2.06 6.09 -80.92
C ALA A 776 -2.38 5.51 -82.32
N LEU A 777 -3.56 5.83 -82.87
CA LEU A 777 -3.94 5.39 -84.22
C LEU A 777 -3.03 5.99 -85.30
N GLN A 778 -2.74 7.29 -85.19
CA GLN A 778 -1.85 8.00 -86.11
C GLN A 778 -0.42 7.48 -86.01
N LEU A 779 0.04 7.15 -84.80
CA LEU A 779 1.36 6.55 -84.59
C LEU A 779 1.44 5.15 -85.22
N VAL A 780 0.42 4.32 -85.06
CA VAL A 780 0.36 2.99 -85.71
C VAL A 780 0.40 3.12 -87.23
N GLU A 781 -0.33 4.08 -87.80
CA GLU A 781 -0.32 4.36 -89.24
C GLU A 781 1.08 4.80 -89.72
N GLN A 782 1.70 5.75 -89.04
CA GLN A 782 3.05 6.25 -89.39
C GLN A 782 4.13 5.16 -89.24
N LEU A 783 4.05 4.32 -88.20
CA LEU A 783 4.93 3.17 -88.05
C LEU A 783 4.70 2.14 -89.17
N GLY A 784 3.46 1.97 -89.61
CA GLY A 784 3.11 1.17 -90.79
C GLY A 784 3.73 1.72 -92.07
N GLU A 785 3.68 3.04 -92.29
CA GLU A 785 4.33 3.72 -93.42
C GLU A 785 5.85 3.54 -93.39
N PHE A 786 6.48 3.66 -92.22
CA PHE A 786 7.93 3.40 -92.08
C PHE A 786 8.27 1.94 -92.39
N SER A 787 7.50 0.99 -91.87
CA SER A 787 7.68 -0.43 -92.17
C SER A 787 7.59 -0.72 -93.67
N ALA A 788 6.54 -0.21 -94.34
CA ALA A 788 6.35 -0.36 -95.77
C ALA A 788 7.48 0.31 -96.57
N GLY A 789 7.91 1.51 -96.15
CA GLY A 789 9.04 2.23 -96.76
C GLY A 789 10.35 1.46 -96.70
N TYR A 790 10.70 0.90 -95.53
CA TYR A 790 11.88 0.06 -95.38
C TYR A 790 11.79 -1.26 -96.16
N GLN A 791 10.61 -1.90 -96.19
CA GLN A 791 10.40 -3.11 -96.99
C GLN A 791 10.56 -2.84 -98.50
N ALA A 792 9.95 -1.78 -99.02
CA ALA A 792 10.09 -1.38 -100.42
C ALA A 792 11.54 -1.01 -100.78
N LEU A 793 12.28 -0.38 -99.86
CA LEU A 793 13.71 -0.13 -100.03
C LEU A 793 14.52 -1.42 -100.04
N ARG A 794 14.20 -2.37 -99.16
CA ARG A 794 14.86 -3.69 -99.14
C ARG A 794 14.68 -4.42 -100.47
N GLU A 795 13.45 -4.45 -100.99
CA GLU A 795 13.15 -5.07 -102.29
C GLU A 795 13.91 -4.38 -103.43
N ARG A 796 13.99 -3.03 -103.43
CA ARG A 796 14.79 -2.28 -104.40
C ARG A 796 16.28 -2.61 -104.30
N VAL A 797 16.84 -2.65 -103.10
CA VAL A 797 18.25 -3.01 -102.87
C VAL A 797 18.54 -4.42 -103.38
N GLN A 798 17.63 -5.37 -103.16
CA GLN A 798 17.74 -6.73 -103.70
C GLN A 798 17.69 -6.73 -105.23
N ALA A 799 16.71 -6.06 -105.84
CA ALA A 799 16.59 -5.96 -107.29
C ALA A 799 17.83 -5.30 -107.94
N ARG A 800 18.40 -4.27 -107.30
CA ARG A 800 19.67 -3.64 -107.73
C ARG A 800 20.85 -4.59 -107.60
N SER A 801 20.92 -5.36 -106.52
CA SER A 801 21.97 -6.37 -106.34
C SER A 801 21.86 -7.49 -107.39
N ASP A 802 20.65 -7.92 -107.72
CA ASP A 802 20.39 -8.93 -108.76
C ASP A 802 20.72 -8.37 -110.15
N GLN A 803 20.40 -7.09 -110.41
CA GLN A 803 20.82 -6.41 -111.64
C GLN A 803 22.35 -6.39 -111.75
N ALA A 804 23.07 -6.01 -110.68
CA ALA A 804 24.53 -6.02 -110.67
C ALA A 804 25.09 -7.43 -110.92
N ALA A 805 24.49 -8.47 -110.33
CA ALA A 805 24.88 -9.85 -110.56
C ALA A 805 24.68 -10.29 -112.02
N ASN A 806 23.54 -9.93 -112.61
CA ASN A 806 23.25 -10.22 -114.02
C ASN A 806 24.19 -9.46 -114.97
N GLU A 807 24.50 -8.20 -114.69
CA GLU A 807 25.44 -7.38 -115.47
C GLU A 807 26.85 -7.97 -115.44
N MET A 808 27.32 -8.38 -114.25
CA MET A 808 28.60 -9.07 -114.09
C MET A 808 28.63 -10.40 -114.84
N SER A 809 27.57 -11.21 -114.71
CA SER A 809 27.47 -12.52 -115.38
C SER A 809 27.47 -12.39 -116.91
N ARG A 810 26.80 -11.37 -117.46
CA ARG A 810 26.84 -11.08 -118.91
C ARG A 810 28.24 -10.68 -119.38
N ALA A 811 28.96 -9.91 -118.59
CA ALA A 811 30.34 -9.56 -118.92
C ALA A 811 31.25 -10.78 -118.88
N GLU A 812 31.07 -11.67 -117.89
CA GLU A 812 31.77 -12.96 -117.81
C GLU A 812 31.43 -13.88 -118.98
N GLU A 813 30.17 -13.94 -119.43
CA GLU A 813 29.75 -14.76 -120.57
C GLU A 813 30.41 -14.30 -121.88
N VAL A 814 30.36 -12.99 -122.20
CA VAL A 814 31.03 -12.46 -123.39
C VAL A 814 32.55 -12.68 -123.32
N GLU A 815 33.14 -12.62 -122.13
CA GLU A 815 34.55 -12.91 -121.91
C GLU A 815 34.88 -14.41 -122.04
N ALA A 816 34.01 -15.29 -121.57
CA ALA A 816 34.14 -16.74 -121.74
C ALA A 816 34.04 -17.13 -123.21
N ASP A 817 33.08 -16.57 -123.94
CA ASP A 817 32.91 -16.73 -125.38
C ASP A 817 34.15 -16.25 -126.16
N LEU A 818 34.75 -15.12 -125.74
CA LEU A 818 36.01 -14.61 -126.29
C LEU A 818 37.17 -15.58 -126.03
N ASN A 819 37.24 -16.19 -124.85
CA ASN A 819 38.27 -17.18 -124.51
C ASN A 819 38.09 -18.49 -125.30
N GLU A 820 36.84 -18.92 -125.53
CA GLU A 820 36.54 -20.08 -126.38
C GLU A 820 36.96 -19.82 -127.83
N LEU A 821 36.59 -18.66 -128.39
CA LEU A 821 37.06 -18.26 -129.72
C LEU A 821 38.58 -18.18 -129.80
N SER A 822 39.24 -17.68 -128.75
CA SER A 822 40.70 -17.66 -128.67
C SER A 822 41.28 -19.08 -128.67
N THR A 823 40.63 -20.04 -128.02
CA THR A 823 41.04 -21.46 -128.02
C THR A 823 40.84 -22.10 -129.39
N LEU A 824 39.73 -21.81 -130.09
CA LEU A 824 39.50 -22.27 -131.45
C LEU A 824 40.56 -21.72 -132.42
N TRP A 825 40.87 -20.43 -132.32
CA TRP A 825 41.97 -19.83 -133.07
C TRP A 825 43.34 -20.44 -132.71
N GLN A 826 43.60 -20.77 -131.45
CA GLN A 826 44.80 -21.52 -131.06
C GLN A 826 44.86 -22.91 -131.71
N ASN A 827 43.72 -23.62 -131.82
CA ASN A 827 43.66 -24.90 -132.51
C ASN A 827 43.96 -24.75 -134.02
N GLN A 828 43.45 -23.70 -134.67
CA GLN A 828 43.80 -23.39 -136.06
C GLN A 828 45.28 -23.05 -136.19
N TRP A 829 45.84 -22.30 -135.25
CA TRP A 829 47.27 -22.00 -135.21
C TRP A 829 48.12 -23.29 -135.15
N TYR A 830 47.71 -24.29 -134.37
CA TYR A 830 48.37 -25.60 -134.35
C TYR A 830 48.20 -26.38 -135.66
N ALA A 831 47.01 -26.34 -136.28
CA ALA A 831 46.73 -27.04 -137.53
C ALA A 831 47.56 -26.50 -138.72
N TYR A 832 47.72 -25.18 -138.81
CA TYR A 832 48.48 -24.51 -139.88
C TYR A 832 49.92 -24.19 -139.49
N ARG A 833 50.49 -24.84 -138.47
CA ARG A 833 51.83 -24.55 -137.95
C ARG A 833 52.95 -24.70 -138.99
N GLN A 834 52.73 -25.52 -140.02
CA GLN A 834 53.70 -25.72 -141.10
C GLN A 834 53.64 -24.62 -142.17
N ASP A 835 52.64 -23.73 -142.11
CA ASP A 835 52.52 -22.54 -142.95
C ASP A 835 52.90 -21.27 -142.15
N PRO A 836 54.07 -20.67 -142.40
CA PRO A 836 54.54 -19.50 -141.66
C PRO A 836 53.66 -18.26 -141.83
N ALA A 837 53.00 -18.10 -142.98
CA ALA A 837 52.18 -16.91 -143.25
C ALA A 837 50.86 -16.97 -142.46
N VAL A 838 50.15 -18.09 -142.56
CA VAL A 838 48.86 -18.34 -141.88
C VAL A 838 49.05 -18.38 -140.36
N SER A 839 50.05 -19.12 -139.87
CA SER A 839 50.31 -19.23 -138.42
C SER A 839 50.81 -17.92 -137.80
N GLY A 840 51.52 -17.07 -138.56
CA GLY A 840 51.93 -15.74 -138.13
C GLY A 840 50.73 -14.81 -137.91
N GLU A 841 49.78 -14.83 -138.84
CA GLU A 841 48.57 -14.00 -138.77
C GLU A 841 47.64 -14.42 -137.63
N ILE A 842 47.40 -15.74 -137.46
CA ILE A 842 46.59 -16.24 -136.33
C ILE A 842 47.22 -15.87 -134.98
N ARG A 843 48.56 -15.91 -134.87
CA ARG A 843 49.25 -15.52 -133.63
C ARG A 843 49.11 -14.02 -133.33
N ALA A 844 49.20 -13.17 -134.35
CA ALA A 844 49.00 -11.72 -134.19
C ALA A 844 47.57 -11.40 -133.73
N LEU A 845 46.57 -12.11 -134.25
CA LEU A 845 45.18 -12.00 -133.79
C LEU A 845 45.05 -12.36 -132.30
N LEU A 846 45.61 -13.49 -131.86
CA LEU A 846 45.56 -13.93 -130.46
C LEU A 846 46.23 -12.91 -129.51
N ASP A 847 47.39 -12.38 -129.88
CA ASP A 847 48.08 -11.34 -129.10
C ASP A 847 47.26 -10.03 -129.06
N GLU A 848 46.57 -9.68 -130.15
CA GLU A 848 45.69 -8.51 -130.20
C GLU A 848 44.47 -8.68 -129.28
N ILE A 849 43.87 -9.87 -129.22
CA ILE A 849 42.75 -10.18 -128.32
C ILE A 849 43.18 -10.00 -126.87
N GLU A 850 44.28 -10.63 -126.47
CA GLU A 850 44.77 -10.56 -125.10
C GLU A 850 45.10 -9.12 -124.70
N LYS A 851 45.77 -8.37 -125.58
CA LYS A 851 46.13 -6.98 -125.34
C LYS A 851 44.89 -6.08 -125.23
N THR A 852 43.90 -6.25 -126.09
CA THR A 852 42.68 -5.44 -126.09
C THR A 852 41.83 -5.72 -124.87
N LEU A 853 41.65 -7.00 -124.52
CA LEU A 853 40.92 -7.43 -123.33
C LEU A 853 41.60 -6.93 -122.03
N LYS A 854 42.94 -7.02 -121.95
CA LYS A 854 43.71 -6.45 -120.82
C LYS A 854 43.58 -4.92 -120.74
N ASN A 855 43.52 -4.23 -121.87
CA ASN A 855 43.30 -2.79 -121.92
C ASN A 855 41.88 -2.41 -121.43
N ILE A 856 40.84 -3.11 -121.91
CA ILE A 856 39.45 -2.91 -121.46
C ILE A 856 39.34 -3.11 -119.94
N ARG A 857 39.87 -4.23 -119.41
CA ARG A 857 39.94 -4.48 -117.95
C ARG A 857 40.68 -3.36 -117.21
N GLY A 858 41.83 -2.94 -117.73
CA GLY A 858 42.65 -1.89 -117.12
C GLY A 858 42.03 -0.49 -117.13
N GLN A 859 41.18 -0.19 -118.12
CA GLN A 859 40.44 1.07 -118.22
C GLN A 859 39.24 1.10 -117.27
N TYR A 860 38.47 0.01 -117.20
CA TYR A 860 37.39 -0.12 -116.22
C TYR A 860 37.88 -0.05 -114.77
N LYS A 861 38.99 -0.75 -114.45
CA LYS A 861 39.60 -0.68 -113.11
C LYS A 861 40.05 0.73 -112.71
N ARG A 862 40.40 1.56 -113.69
CA ARG A 862 40.76 2.98 -113.49
C ARG A 862 39.56 3.92 -113.58
N LYS A 863 38.34 3.38 -113.70
CA LYS A 863 37.08 4.11 -113.88
C LYS A 863 37.09 5.05 -115.09
N SER A 864 37.86 4.71 -116.13
CA SER A 864 37.90 5.47 -117.37
C SER A 864 36.91 4.94 -118.41
N MET A 865 36.21 3.84 -118.10
CA MET A 865 35.10 3.28 -118.89
C MET A 865 33.95 2.92 -117.95
N GLU A 866 32.73 3.23 -118.38
CA GLU A 866 31.48 2.79 -117.73
C GLU A 866 31.05 1.39 -118.21
N TYR A 867 30.15 0.72 -117.48
CA TYR A 867 29.69 -0.64 -117.81
C TYR A 867 29.29 -0.81 -119.28
N GLU A 868 28.44 0.06 -119.80
CA GLU A 868 27.98 0.00 -121.20
C GLU A 868 29.13 0.16 -122.20
N GLN A 869 30.11 1.00 -121.89
CA GLN A 869 31.31 1.18 -122.72
C GLN A 869 32.19 -0.07 -122.71
N VAL A 870 32.32 -0.72 -121.55
CA VAL A 870 33.03 -2.01 -121.42
C VAL A 870 32.31 -3.11 -122.19
N MET A 871 30.99 -3.22 -122.05
CA MET A 871 30.21 -4.23 -122.76
C MET A 871 30.22 -4.03 -124.28
N SER A 872 30.16 -2.78 -124.75
CA SER A 872 30.33 -2.47 -126.18
C SER A 872 31.72 -2.89 -126.65
N ALA A 873 32.78 -2.51 -125.92
CA ALA A 873 34.15 -2.85 -126.30
C ALA A 873 34.40 -4.38 -126.30
N LEU A 874 33.83 -5.11 -125.34
CA LEU A 874 33.89 -6.58 -125.29
C LEU A 874 33.13 -7.21 -126.46
N LYS A 875 31.92 -6.72 -126.79
CA LYS A 875 31.14 -7.22 -127.93
C LYS A 875 31.78 -6.89 -129.28
N ASP A 876 32.36 -5.71 -129.41
CA ASP A 876 33.09 -5.29 -130.61
C ASP A 876 34.34 -6.16 -130.80
N LEU A 877 35.08 -6.43 -129.72
CA LEU A 877 36.18 -7.39 -129.73
C LEU A 877 35.69 -8.78 -130.14
N TYR A 878 34.63 -9.28 -129.51
CA TYR A 878 34.03 -10.59 -129.85
C TYR A 878 33.64 -10.67 -131.32
N ARG A 879 32.94 -9.66 -131.84
CA ARG A 879 32.52 -9.60 -133.25
C ARG A 879 33.73 -9.57 -134.18
N LYS A 880 34.75 -8.77 -133.86
CA LYS A 880 35.99 -8.70 -134.64
C LYS A 880 36.67 -10.07 -134.71
N VAL A 881 36.76 -10.79 -133.60
CA VAL A 881 37.43 -12.09 -133.51
C VAL A 881 36.64 -13.21 -134.19
N ARG A 882 35.32 -13.24 -133.99
CA ARG A 882 34.45 -14.28 -134.55
C ARG A 882 34.40 -14.28 -136.07
N PHE A 883 34.40 -13.09 -136.67
CA PHE A 883 34.35 -12.91 -138.12
C PHE A 883 35.72 -12.67 -138.75
N TYR A 884 36.80 -12.78 -137.97
CA TYR A 884 38.15 -12.73 -138.52
C TYR A 884 38.35 -13.92 -139.46
N GLN A 885 39.06 -13.70 -140.56
CA GLN A 885 39.40 -14.73 -141.53
C GLN A 885 40.88 -14.59 -141.86
N VAL A 886 41.62 -15.70 -141.83
CA VAL A 886 43.05 -15.73 -142.16
C VAL A 886 43.21 -16.28 -143.57
N GLU A 887 43.93 -15.56 -144.42
CA GLU A 887 44.07 -15.89 -145.84
C GLU A 887 44.96 -17.14 -146.02
N LEU A 888 44.47 -18.17 -146.73
CA LEU A 888 45.22 -19.39 -147.05
C LEU A 888 45.86 -19.31 -148.45
N ASP A 889 45.12 -18.80 -149.44
CA ASP A 889 45.58 -18.58 -150.82
C ASP A 889 44.77 -17.47 -151.52
N ALA A 890 45.01 -17.23 -152.83
CA ALA A 890 44.37 -16.16 -153.59
C ALA A 890 42.82 -16.23 -153.65
N GLY A 891 42.20 -17.36 -153.29
CA GLY A 891 40.75 -17.58 -153.32
C GLY A 891 40.11 -18.10 -152.03
N HIS A 892 40.89 -18.49 -151.03
CA HIS A 892 40.41 -19.18 -149.83
C HIS A 892 40.93 -18.58 -148.52
N ALA A 893 40.09 -18.53 -147.50
CA ALA A 893 40.44 -18.11 -146.14
C ALA A 893 39.86 -19.08 -145.10
N VAL A 894 40.51 -19.18 -143.94
CA VAL A 894 40.07 -20.00 -142.81
C VAL A 894 39.43 -19.14 -141.74
N ASP A 895 38.27 -19.56 -141.24
CA ASP A 895 37.61 -18.96 -140.08
C ASP A 895 38.01 -19.67 -138.77
N ALA A 896 37.55 -19.14 -137.63
CA ALA A 896 37.85 -19.72 -136.31
C ALA A 896 37.48 -21.21 -136.18
N MET A 897 36.46 -21.67 -136.94
CA MET A 897 35.98 -23.05 -136.91
C MET A 897 36.79 -23.98 -137.81
N GLY A 898 37.77 -23.46 -138.55
CA GLY A 898 38.56 -24.23 -139.50
C GLY A 898 37.87 -24.46 -140.84
N ASN A 899 36.76 -23.77 -141.10
CA ASN A 899 36.09 -23.87 -142.39
C ASN A 899 36.84 -23.03 -143.41
N ILE A 900 37.15 -23.65 -144.55
CA ILE A 900 37.73 -22.95 -145.69
C ILE A 900 36.59 -22.26 -146.45
N GLN A 901 36.52 -20.95 -146.34
CA GLN A 901 35.54 -20.14 -147.05
C GLN A 901 36.16 -19.53 -148.30
N ARG A 902 35.36 -19.46 -149.37
CA ARG A 902 35.73 -18.69 -150.56
C ARG A 902 35.71 -17.21 -150.19
N ARG A 903 36.80 -16.51 -150.48
CA ARG A 903 37.00 -15.10 -150.12
C ARG A 903 35.76 -14.26 -150.48
N ARG A 904 35.25 -13.50 -149.51
CA ARG A 904 34.23 -12.46 -149.73
C ARG A 904 34.88 -11.12 -150.00
#